data_AF-A0A8T2Y9A6-F1
#
_entry.id   AF-A0A8T2Y9A6-F1
#
_cell.length_a   1.000
_cell.length_b   1.000
_cell.length_c   1.000
_cell.angle_alpha   90.00
_cell.angle_beta   90.00
_cell.angle_gamma   90.00
#
_symmetry.space_group_name_H-M   'P 1'
#
loop_
_entity.id
_entity.type
_entity.pdbx_description
1 polymer ?
#
loop_
_entity_poly.entity_id
_entity_poly.type
_entity_poly.pdbx_seq_one_letter_code
_entity_poly.pdbx_strand_id
1 'polypeptide(L)'
;MDHHEDESRGGSVTPRKQDDEEAVARLEEMKKSIEAKVALRQSNLNPERPVSHEMQPSFSINWIFNKSSNSIAVVLAAVVALQDVRNDGKDSGFLRTLDSSIKRNTAVIKKLKQINEEQKEGLMEELRNVNLSKFVSEAVTSICDAKLRSSDIQAAVQICSLLHQRYKDFSPSLVQGLLKVFFPGKSGEDLDVDKNSKAMKKRSTLKLLLELYFVGVTEDSSIFINIIKDLTSIENLKDRDTTQTNLTLLASFARQGRVFLGLPLSGQETQEEFLKGLSITSDQKKIFRKAFHTYYDVVAELLQSEHASLRQMEHENAKMLNAKGELSDDNVSSYEKLRKSYDQLYRNVSSLAEALDMQPPVMPEDGHTTRVTSGEDVSSPAAGKDASLLEALWDDEDTRAFYECLPDLRAFVPAVLLGEAEPKANEHSAKTQDQPIELAPESDQGQPTQDMAEVSAESGPLQEGKSTEKGKDKEEKDKEKVKDPEKEKGKEKDAERKGENEKEKLKSLEGTNLDALLQRLPGCVSRDLIDQLTVDFCYLNSKSSRKKLARALFNVPRTSLELLPYYSRMVATLSTCMKDVSSMLLQMLEEEFNFLINKKDQMNIETKIRNIRFIGELCKFRIAPASTVFSCLKACLDDFTHHNIDVACNLLETCGRFLYRSPETTVRMANMLEILMRLKNVKNLDPRHSTLVENAYYLCKPPERSARVSKVRPPLYQYIRKLLFSDLDKSSIEHVLRQLRKLPWSECEAYLLKCFMKVHKGKYGQIHLIASLTAGLSRYHDEFAVAVVDEVLEEIRLGLELNDYGMQQRRIAHMRFLGELYNYEHVDSSVIFETLYWILLFGHDTPEQDVLDPPEDCFRIRMVITLLDTCGHYFDRGSSKRKLNRFLMHFQRYILSKGLLPLDVEFDLQVSCASLYTLSYHLV
;
A
#
# COMPACT_ATOMS: atom_id res chain seq x y z
N MET A 1 -9.66 -40.85 -53.39
CA MET A 1 -8.61 -40.17 -54.18
C MET A 1 -7.30 -40.43 -53.49
N ASP A 2 -6.29 -40.67 -54.29
CA ASP A 2 -5.25 -41.65 -54.02
C ASP A 2 -3.93 -40.98 -53.62
N HIS A 3 -2.99 -41.80 -53.12
CA HIS A 3 -1.53 -41.59 -52.99
C HIS A 3 -0.98 -40.14 -52.83
N HIS A 4 -0.18 -39.89 -51.81
CA HIS A 4 1.24 -40.31 -51.90
C HIS A 4 1.93 -40.60 -50.56
N GLU A 5 3.10 -41.23 -50.69
CA GLU A 5 4.19 -41.36 -49.72
C GLU A 5 4.69 -39.97 -49.22
N ASP A 6 5.46 -39.81 -48.14
CA ASP A 6 6.63 -40.62 -47.74
C ASP A 6 6.99 -40.53 -46.24
N GLU A 7 7.90 -41.39 -45.79
CA GLU A 7 8.36 -41.49 -44.40
C GLU A 7 9.38 -40.40 -44.01
N SER A 8 9.42 -40.02 -42.73
CA SER A 8 10.64 -40.21 -41.90
C SER A 8 10.41 -39.89 -40.42
N ARG A 9 11.08 -40.64 -39.55
CA ARG A 9 10.97 -40.53 -38.08
C ARG A 9 12.01 -39.58 -37.50
N GLY A 10 11.61 -38.73 -36.55
CA GLY A 10 12.52 -37.97 -35.68
C GLY A 10 11.91 -37.80 -34.28
N GLY A 11 12.33 -38.64 -33.32
CA GLY A 11 11.81 -38.61 -31.95
C GLY A 11 12.53 -37.58 -31.08
N SER A 12 11.78 -36.76 -30.35
CA SER A 12 12.30 -35.79 -29.38
C SER A 12 12.58 -36.44 -28.02
N VAL A 13 13.62 -35.98 -27.34
CA VAL A 13 13.99 -36.43 -25.98
C VAL A 13 13.67 -35.32 -24.97
N THR A 14 13.14 -35.70 -23.81
CA THR A 14 12.65 -34.78 -22.77
C THR A 14 13.77 -34.01 -22.05
N PRO A 15 13.59 -32.71 -21.74
CA PRO A 15 14.66 -31.82 -21.28
C PRO A 15 15.35 -32.24 -19.97
N ARG A 16 14.65 -32.90 -19.04
CA ARG A 16 15.26 -33.36 -17.76
C ARG A 16 16.49 -34.25 -17.94
N LYS A 17 16.55 -35.05 -19.02
CA LYS A 17 17.75 -35.88 -19.31
C LYS A 17 18.97 -35.04 -19.69
N GLN A 18 18.75 -33.84 -20.21
CA GLN A 18 19.79 -32.95 -20.69
C GLN A 18 20.50 -32.26 -19.51
N ASP A 19 19.75 -31.89 -18.46
CA ASP A 19 20.30 -31.42 -17.18
C ASP A 19 21.13 -32.52 -16.48
N ASP A 20 20.63 -33.77 -16.44
CA ASP A 20 21.33 -34.92 -15.86
C ASP A 20 22.62 -35.25 -16.64
N GLU A 21 22.58 -35.26 -17.98
CA GLU A 21 23.77 -35.48 -18.82
C GLU A 21 24.81 -34.37 -18.66
N GLU A 22 24.40 -33.09 -18.52
CA GLU A 22 25.33 -32.00 -18.25
C GLU A 22 25.95 -32.08 -16.84
N ALA A 23 25.17 -32.48 -15.83
CA ALA A 23 25.66 -32.69 -14.48
C ALA A 23 26.73 -33.80 -14.42
N VAL A 24 26.50 -34.93 -15.12
CA VAL A 24 27.49 -36.01 -15.25
C VAL A 24 28.73 -35.53 -16.01
N ALA A 25 28.58 -34.79 -17.10
CA ALA A 25 29.72 -34.24 -17.86
C ALA A 25 30.60 -33.31 -17.01
N ARG A 26 29.98 -32.41 -16.22
CA ARG A 26 30.69 -31.51 -15.29
C ARG A 26 31.43 -32.27 -14.18
N LEU A 27 30.84 -33.34 -13.64
CA LEU A 27 31.48 -34.21 -12.65
C LEU A 27 32.71 -34.94 -13.24
N GLU A 28 32.61 -35.44 -14.47
CA GLU A 28 33.71 -36.15 -15.11
C GLU A 28 34.85 -35.22 -15.58
N GLU A 29 34.54 -34.00 -16.01
CA GLU A 29 35.55 -32.94 -16.24
C GLU A 29 36.27 -32.58 -14.94
N MET A 30 35.53 -32.41 -13.83
CA MET A 30 36.12 -32.15 -12.51
C MET A 30 37.07 -33.29 -12.10
N LYS A 31 36.66 -34.56 -12.27
CA LYS A 31 37.50 -35.74 -11.96
C LYS A 31 38.82 -35.72 -12.74
N LYS A 32 38.76 -35.51 -14.06
CA LYS A 32 39.95 -35.42 -14.94
C LYS A 32 40.87 -34.25 -14.56
N SER A 33 40.30 -33.13 -14.11
CA SER A 33 41.08 -31.99 -13.58
C SER A 33 41.87 -32.36 -12.32
N ILE A 34 41.28 -33.16 -11.41
CA ILE A 34 41.93 -33.61 -10.18
C ILE A 34 43.05 -34.60 -10.49
N GLU A 35 42.80 -35.57 -11.37
CA GLU A 35 43.80 -36.55 -11.80
C GLU A 35 45.05 -35.87 -12.42
N ALA A 36 44.85 -34.85 -13.26
CA ALA A 36 45.95 -34.04 -13.81
C ALA A 36 46.72 -33.27 -12.71
N LYS A 37 46.03 -32.74 -11.69
CA LYS A 37 46.67 -32.07 -10.54
C LYS A 37 47.45 -33.04 -9.64
N VAL A 38 46.94 -34.26 -9.43
CA VAL A 38 47.66 -35.35 -8.72
C VAL A 38 48.96 -35.67 -9.44
N ALA A 39 48.93 -35.89 -10.76
CA ALA A 39 50.12 -36.21 -11.56
C ALA A 39 51.16 -35.08 -11.54
N LEU A 40 50.73 -33.83 -11.73
CA LEU A 40 51.62 -32.66 -11.61
C LEU A 40 52.21 -32.51 -10.20
N ARG A 41 51.42 -32.73 -9.15
CA ARG A 41 51.89 -32.68 -7.75
C ARG A 41 52.97 -33.73 -7.48
N GLN A 42 52.76 -34.98 -7.92
CA GLN A 42 53.77 -36.03 -7.77
C GLN A 42 55.07 -35.68 -8.53
N SER A 43 54.96 -35.12 -9.74
CA SER A 43 56.10 -34.70 -10.57
C SER A 43 56.88 -33.51 -9.99
N ASN A 44 56.20 -32.57 -9.34
CA ASN A 44 56.82 -31.40 -8.70
C ASN A 44 57.48 -31.78 -7.36
N LEU A 45 56.82 -32.59 -6.52
CA LEU A 45 57.35 -32.99 -5.20
C LEU A 45 58.48 -34.03 -5.27
N ASN A 46 58.49 -34.93 -6.27
CA ASN A 46 59.52 -35.96 -6.43
C ASN A 46 60.21 -35.88 -7.80
N PRO A 47 60.99 -34.82 -8.08
CA PRO A 47 61.58 -34.54 -9.39
C PRO A 47 62.74 -35.48 -9.82
N GLU A 48 62.96 -36.58 -9.08
CA GLU A 48 64.07 -37.53 -9.20
C GLU A 48 63.65 -39.03 -9.10
N ARG A 49 62.40 -39.37 -8.73
CA ARG A 49 61.97 -40.77 -8.61
C ARG A 49 61.43 -41.35 -9.93
N PRO A 50 61.69 -42.64 -10.24
CA PRO A 50 60.82 -43.44 -11.10
C PRO A 50 59.43 -43.64 -10.45
N VAL A 51 58.38 -43.83 -11.26
CA VAL A 51 57.11 -44.41 -10.80
C VAL A 51 57.07 -45.86 -11.29
N SER A 52 56.72 -46.79 -10.39
CA SER A 52 56.61 -48.21 -10.67
C SER A 52 55.44 -48.49 -11.63
N HIS A 53 55.63 -49.49 -12.50
CA HIS A 53 54.78 -49.74 -13.67
C HIS A 53 53.50 -50.56 -13.33
N GLU A 54 52.83 -50.24 -12.22
CA GLU A 54 51.70 -50.99 -11.66
C GLU A 54 50.36 -50.23 -11.70
N MET A 55 50.05 -49.65 -12.86
CA MET A 55 48.66 -49.44 -13.29
C MET A 55 48.50 -50.00 -14.71
N GLN A 56 47.73 -51.08 -14.85
CA GLN A 56 47.47 -51.69 -16.16
C GLN A 56 46.46 -50.87 -16.97
N PRO A 57 46.81 -50.39 -18.19
CA PRO A 57 45.90 -49.65 -19.06
C PRO A 57 44.94 -50.61 -19.79
N SER A 58 43.99 -51.19 -19.05
CA SER A 58 43.11 -52.27 -19.52
C SER A 58 41.72 -51.83 -19.99
N PHE A 59 41.52 -50.54 -20.30
CA PHE A 59 40.31 -50.03 -20.97
C PHE A 59 40.61 -49.07 -22.14
N SER A 60 40.70 -49.65 -23.34
CA SER A 60 40.29 -49.07 -24.64
C SER A 60 40.64 -47.61 -24.96
N ILE A 61 41.92 -47.35 -25.29
CA ILE A 61 42.38 -46.13 -26.00
C ILE A 61 41.51 -45.80 -27.24
N ASN A 62 41.02 -46.83 -27.96
CA ASN A 62 40.17 -46.67 -29.14
C ASN A 62 38.78 -46.04 -28.88
N TRP A 63 38.28 -46.00 -27.63
CA TRP A 63 36.95 -45.40 -27.36
C TRP A 63 37.01 -43.87 -27.26
N ILE A 64 38.09 -43.33 -26.67
CA ILE A 64 38.27 -41.89 -26.44
C ILE A 64 38.44 -41.13 -27.77
N PHE A 65 39.05 -41.75 -28.77
CA PHE A 65 39.37 -41.10 -30.05
C PHE A 65 38.16 -40.72 -30.92
N ASN A 66 36.96 -41.25 -30.65
CA ASN A 66 35.86 -41.25 -31.62
C ASN A 66 34.62 -40.43 -31.20
N LYS A 67 34.70 -39.55 -30.18
CA LYS A 67 33.50 -38.77 -29.76
C LYS A 67 33.67 -37.40 -29.08
N SER A 68 34.83 -36.73 -29.12
CA SER A 68 34.90 -35.31 -28.70
C SER A 68 35.98 -34.48 -29.38
N SER A 69 35.63 -33.29 -29.88
CA SER A 69 36.54 -32.34 -30.53
C SER A 69 37.19 -31.33 -29.57
N ASN A 70 37.30 -31.66 -28.27
CA ASN A 70 37.65 -30.71 -27.20
C ASN A 70 39.06 -30.91 -26.63
N SER A 71 39.63 -29.84 -26.09
CA SER A 71 41.02 -29.68 -25.63
C SER A 71 41.49 -30.64 -24.52
N ILE A 72 40.62 -31.51 -23.99
CA ILE A 72 40.95 -32.49 -22.94
C ILE A 72 41.92 -33.56 -23.46
N ALA A 73 41.85 -33.92 -24.75
CA ALA A 73 42.83 -34.82 -25.38
C ALA A 73 44.26 -34.25 -25.30
N VAL A 74 44.42 -32.92 -25.37
CA VAL A 74 45.71 -32.23 -25.24
C VAL A 74 46.22 -32.30 -23.80
N VAL A 75 45.34 -32.29 -22.78
CA VAL A 75 45.75 -32.43 -21.37
C VAL A 75 46.26 -33.84 -21.08
N LEU A 76 45.59 -34.89 -21.58
CA LEU A 76 46.11 -36.25 -21.47
C LEU A 76 47.43 -36.40 -22.23
N ALA A 77 47.52 -35.88 -23.46
CA ALA A 77 48.76 -35.88 -24.24
C ALA A 77 49.89 -35.12 -23.53
N ALA A 78 49.61 -34.01 -22.83
CA ALA A 78 50.60 -33.25 -22.08
C ALA A 78 51.08 -33.97 -20.81
N VAL A 79 50.21 -34.74 -20.13
CA VAL A 79 50.61 -35.60 -19.00
C VAL A 79 51.49 -36.75 -19.49
N VAL A 80 51.13 -37.41 -20.61
CA VAL A 80 51.97 -38.46 -21.22
C VAL A 80 53.30 -37.88 -21.72
N ALA A 81 53.30 -36.72 -22.37
CA ALA A 81 54.50 -35.99 -22.81
C ALA A 81 55.27 -35.28 -21.67
N LEU A 82 54.85 -35.46 -20.41
CA LEU A 82 55.65 -35.21 -19.21
C LEU A 82 56.20 -36.53 -18.63
N GLN A 83 55.49 -37.65 -18.80
CA GLN A 83 55.95 -39.00 -18.42
C GLN A 83 57.06 -39.53 -19.34
N ASP A 84 57.02 -39.27 -20.65
CA ASP A 84 58.07 -39.66 -21.62
C ASP A 84 59.43 -38.98 -21.36
N VAL A 85 59.47 -37.89 -20.58
CA VAL A 85 60.72 -37.15 -20.27
C VAL A 85 61.55 -37.85 -19.17
N ARG A 86 61.05 -38.95 -18.59
CA ARG A 86 61.65 -39.58 -17.40
C ARG A 86 62.93 -40.40 -17.66
N ASN A 87 63.39 -40.49 -18.91
CA ASN A 87 64.40 -41.47 -19.31
C ASN A 87 65.85 -40.94 -19.45
N ASP A 88 66.12 -39.70 -19.06
CA ASP A 88 67.50 -39.16 -18.97
C ASP A 88 67.74 -38.43 -17.64
N GLY A 89 68.89 -38.69 -17.03
CA GLY A 89 69.23 -38.24 -15.67
C GLY A 89 69.56 -36.76 -15.58
N LYS A 90 69.11 -36.11 -14.49
CA LYS A 90 69.46 -34.71 -14.17
C LYS A 90 70.90 -34.61 -13.66
N ASP A 91 71.83 -34.39 -14.59
CA ASP A 91 73.17 -33.91 -14.28
C ASP A 91 73.39 -32.50 -14.87
N SER A 92 74.37 -31.77 -14.34
CA SER A 92 74.78 -30.44 -14.79
C SER A 92 75.20 -30.37 -16.26
N GLY A 93 75.43 -31.52 -16.90
CA GLY A 93 75.62 -31.66 -18.35
C GLY A 93 74.37 -31.36 -19.19
N PHE A 94 73.17 -31.78 -18.77
CA PHE A 94 71.95 -31.58 -19.56
C PHE A 94 71.61 -30.10 -19.76
N LEU A 95 71.79 -29.28 -18.72
CA LEU A 95 71.57 -27.83 -18.86
C LEU A 95 72.61 -27.15 -19.78
N ARG A 96 73.75 -27.80 -20.08
CA ARG A 96 74.77 -27.28 -21.01
C ARG A 96 74.47 -27.60 -22.48
N THR A 97 73.58 -28.55 -22.79
CA THR A 97 73.17 -28.84 -24.17
C THR A 97 72.01 -27.96 -24.65
N LEU A 98 71.39 -27.18 -23.76
CA LEU A 98 70.26 -26.28 -24.05
C LEU A 98 70.70 -24.87 -24.50
N ASP A 99 69.86 -24.23 -25.30
CA ASP A 99 70.16 -22.93 -25.92
C ASP A 99 70.29 -21.81 -24.87
N SER A 100 71.53 -21.38 -24.65
CA SER A 100 71.91 -20.34 -23.68
C SER A 100 72.04 -18.95 -24.33
N SER A 101 71.58 -18.77 -25.57
CA SER A 101 71.73 -17.49 -26.28
C SER A 101 70.82 -16.39 -25.70
N ILE A 102 71.39 -15.20 -25.49
CA ILE A 102 70.66 -14.05 -24.92
C ILE A 102 69.45 -13.68 -25.77
N LYS A 103 69.58 -13.77 -27.11
CA LYS A 103 68.50 -13.45 -28.07
C LYS A 103 67.28 -14.37 -27.89
N ARG A 104 67.47 -15.69 -27.74
CA ARG A 104 66.38 -16.66 -27.59
C ARG A 104 65.76 -16.59 -26.20
N ASN A 105 66.59 -16.53 -25.15
CA ASN A 105 66.11 -16.39 -23.78
C ASN A 105 65.29 -15.10 -23.59
N THR A 106 65.77 -13.95 -24.09
CA THR A 106 65.00 -12.68 -24.07
C THR A 106 63.68 -12.77 -24.83
N ALA A 107 63.61 -13.53 -25.93
CA ALA A 107 62.37 -13.73 -26.68
C ALA A 107 61.34 -14.55 -25.89
N VAL A 108 61.77 -15.65 -25.26
CA VAL A 108 60.90 -16.49 -24.40
C VAL A 108 60.42 -15.69 -23.17
N ILE A 109 61.31 -14.91 -22.54
CA ILE A 109 60.96 -14.03 -21.40
C ILE A 109 59.91 -12.98 -21.78
N LYS A 110 59.89 -12.48 -23.03
CA LYS A 110 58.82 -11.60 -23.51
C LYS A 110 57.49 -12.34 -23.68
N LYS A 111 57.50 -13.58 -24.19
CA LYS A 111 56.29 -14.42 -24.30
C LYS A 111 55.69 -14.77 -22.94
N LEU A 112 56.51 -14.99 -21.91
CA LEU A 112 56.06 -15.23 -20.52
C LEU A 112 55.18 -14.10 -19.94
N LYS A 113 55.24 -12.87 -20.49
CA LYS A 113 54.39 -11.75 -20.08
C LYS A 113 53.00 -11.73 -20.75
N GLN A 114 52.76 -12.63 -21.72
CA GLN A 114 51.53 -12.73 -22.51
C GLN A 114 50.93 -14.16 -22.48
N ILE A 115 51.19 -14.95 -21.44
CA ILE A 115 50.65 -16.31 -21.28
C ILE A 115 49.13 -16.35 -21.46
N ASN A 116 48.70 -17.27 -22.31
CA ASN A 116 47.31 -17.60 -22.66
C ASN A 116 47.26 -19.09 -23.05
N GLU A 117 46.06 -19.69 -23.08
CA GLU A 117 45.92 -21.14 -23.31
C GLU A 117 46.27 -21.55 -24.76
N GLU A 118 46.00 -20.71 -25.76
CA GLU A 118 46.28 -20.98 -27.18
C GLU A 118 47.80 -21.11 -27.47
N GLN A 119 48.61 -20.22 -26.87
CA GLN A 119 50.07 -20.18 -27.09
C GLN A 119 50.85 -21.11 -26.14
N LYS A 120 50.16 -21.79 -25.23
CA LYS A 120 50.77 -22.60 -24.16
C LYS A 120 51.71 -23.68 -24.70
N GLU A 121 51.28 -24.50 -25.65
CA GLU A 121 52.07 -25.64 -26.13
C GLU A 121 53.37 -25.20 -26.80
N GLY A 122 53.31 -24.23 -27.72
CA GLY A 122 54.52 -23.68 -28.36
C GLY A 122 55.47 -22.96 -27.39
N LEU A 123 54.93 -22.31 -26.35
CA LEU A 123 55.73 -21.71 -25.29
C LEU A 123 56.38 -22.78 -24.38
N MET A 124 55.68 -23.88 -24.11
CA MET A 124 56.23 -25.04 -23.40
C MET A 124 57.33 -25.74 -24.21
N GLU A 125 57.19 -25.87 -25.52
CA GLU A 125 58.23 -26.41 -26.40
C GLU A 125 59.48 -25.50 -26.45
N GLU A 126 59.30 -24.18 -26.56
CA GLU A 126 60.41 -23.23 -26.49
C GLU A 126 61.12 -23.29 -25.13
N LEU A 127 60.37 -23.35 -24.02
CA LEU A 127 60.89 -23.51 -22.66
C LEU A 127 61.62 -24.84 -22.45
N ARG A 128 61.22 -25.92 -23.15
CA ARG A 128 61.94 -27.21 -23.08
C ARG A 128 63.36 -27.11 -23.67
N ASN A 129 63.60 -26.20 -24.61
CA ASN A 129 64.83 -26.11 -25.42
C ASN A 129 65.84 -25.02 -24.99
N VAL A 130 65.51 -24.13 -24.05
CA VAL A 130 66.38 -23.03 -23.60
C VAL A 130 66.96 -23.23 -22.18
N ASN A 131 68.09 -22.58 -21.89
CA ASN A 131 68.66 -22.51 -20.54
C ASN A 131 68.44 -21.13 -19.89
N LEU A 132 67.40 -21.03 -19.07
CA LEU A 132 67.05 -19.82 -18.31
C LEU A 132 67.79 -19.67 -16.97
N SER A 133 68.82 -20.47 -16.65
CA SER A 133 69.49 -20.43 -15.32
C SER A 133 70.08 -19.06 -14.95
N LYS A 134 70.37 -18.20 -15.93
CA LYS A 134 70.85 -16.82 -15.72
C LYS A 134 69.76 -15.75 -15.76
N PHE A 135 68.51 -16.15 -16.03
CA PHE A 135 67.38 -15.27 -16.30
C PHE A 135 66.11 -15.63 -15.50
N VAL A 136 66.26 -16.40 -14.41
CA VAL A 136 65.14 -16.88 -13.59
C VAL A 136 64.35 -15.69 -13.00
N SER A 137 65.05 -14.64 -12.58
CA SER A 137 64.47 -13.41 -12.03
C SER A 137 63.61 -12.66 -13.04
N GLU A 138 64.07 -12.53 -14.28
CA GLU A 138 63.36 -11.86 -15.37
C GLU A 138 62.16 -12.71 -15.85
N ALA A 139 62.31 -14.03 -15.91
CA ALA A 139 61.22 -14.95 -16.20
C ALA A 139 60.11 -14.86 -15.13
N VAL A 140 60.48 -14.87 -13.84
CA VAL A 140 59.56 -14.62 -12.72
C VAL A 140 58.88 -13.26 -12.83
N THR A 141 59.64 -12.21 -13.17
CA THR A 141 59.09 -10.84 -13.31
C THR A 141 58.05 -10.78 -14.44
N SER A 142 58.34 -11.36 -15.61
CA SER A 142 57.37 -11.46 -16.72
C SER A 142 56.10 -12.21 -16.33
N ILE A 143 56.20 -13.30 -15.57
CA ILE A 143 55.04 -14.07 -15.09
C ILE A 143 54.23 -13.26 -14.06
N CYS A 144 54.91 -12.56 -13.14
CA CYS A 144 54.24 -11.67 -12.18
C CYS A 144 53.52 -10.51 -12.87
N ASP A 145 54.07 -9.98 -13.96
CA ASP A 145 53.48 -8.92 -14.78
C ASP A 145 52.34 -9.39 -15.71
N ALA A 146 52.20 -10.70 -15.94
CA ALA A 146 51.26 -11.23 -16.93
C ALA A 146 49.79 -10.88 -16.60
N LYS A 147 49.03 -10.45 -17.61
CA LYS A 147 47.60 -10.10 -17.51
C LYS A 147 46.69 -11.32 -17.72
N LEU A 148 46.87 -12.34 -16.87
CA LEU A 148 46.13 -13.60 -16.92
C LEU A 148 44.62 -13.40 -16.68
N ARG A 149 43.80 -13.96 -17.57
CA ARG A 149 42.35 -14.16 -17.39
C ARG A 149 42.08 -15.43 -16.58
N SER A 150 40.80 -15.73 -16.29
CA SER A 150 40.43 -16.94 -15.54
C SER A 150 40.64 -18.25 -16.31
N SER A 151 40.71 -18.19 -17.64
CA SER A 151 41.11 -19.27 -18.57
C SER A 151 42.59 -19.60 -18.44
N ASP A 152 43.43 -18.58 -18.54
CA ASP A 152 44.88 -18.67 -18.79
C ASP A 152 45.69 -19.22 -17.60
N ILE A 153 45.02 -19.50 -16.48
CA ILE A 153 45.63 -20.01 -15.25
C ILE A 153 46.19 -21.41 -15.46
N GLN A 154 45.54 -22.29 -16.22
CA GLN A 154 46.05 -23.67 -16.39
C GLN A 154 47.33 -23.69 -17.24
N ALA A 155 47.38 -22.92 -18.33
CA ALA A 155 48.62 -22.60 -19.04
C ALA A 155 49.73 -22.06 -18.11
N ALA A 156 49.42 -21.05 -17.29
CA ALA A 156 50.39 -20.47 -16.36
C ALA A 156 50.91 -21.49 -15.33
N VAL A 157 50.05 -22.38 -14.81
CA VAL A 157 50.42 -23.44 -13.85
C VAL A 157 51.31 -24.51 -14.48
N GLN A 158 51.05 -24.91 -15.73
CA GLN A 158 51.90 -25.87 -16.45
C GLN A 158 53.29 -25.28 -16.76
N ILE A 159 53.34 -24.01 -17.20
CA ILE A 159 54.59 -23.26 -17.42
C ILE A 159 55.39 -23.10 -16.11
N CYS A 160 54.73 -22.73 -15.01
CA CYS A 160 55.39 -22.61 -13.71
C CYS A 160 55.88 -23.97 -13.17
N SER A 161 55.16 -25.07 -13.43
CA SER A 161 55.60 -26.41 -13.05
C SER A 161 56.86 -26.83 -13.82
N LEU A 162 56.92 -26.60 -15.14
CA LEU A 162 58.10 -26.88 -15.97
C LEU A 162 59.32 -26.07 -15.50
N LEU A 163 59.14 -24.80 -15.15
CA LEU A 163 60.20 -23.95 -14.62
C LEU A 163 60.66 -24.39 -13.21
N HIS A 164 59.73 -24.74 -12.33
CA HIS A 164 60.03 -25.25 -10.99
C HIS A 164 60.81 -26.58 -11.02
N GLN A 165 60.43 -27.53 -11.87
CA GLN A 165 61.12 -28.81 -12.04
C GLN A 165 62.56 -28.69 -12.59
N ARG A 166 62.89 -27.55 -13.21
CA ARG A 166 64.20 -27.24 -13.81
C ARG A 166 65.07 -26.32 -12.95
N TYR A 167 64.48 -25.37 -12.24
CA TYR A 167 65.18 -24.27 -11.57
C TYR A 167 64.73 -24.15 -10.10
N LYS A 168 65.57 -24.59 -9.17
CA LYS A 168 65.27 -24.63 -7.73
C LYS A 168 64.83 -23.27 -7.16
N ASP A 169 65.49 -22.20 -7.59
CA ASP A 169 65.28 -20.84 -7.07
C ASP A 169 64.05 -20.13 -7.67
N PHE A 170 63.37 -20.76 -8.64
CA PHE A 170 62.20 -20.20 -9.31
C PHE A 170 61.01 -20.04 -8.37
N SER A 171 60.65 -21.06 -7.59
CA SER A 171 59.44 -21.05 -6.76
C SER A 171 59.48 -19.99 -5.65
N PRO A 172 60.55 -19.89 -4.81
CA PRO A 172 60.64 -18.84 -3.78
C PRO A 172 60.54 -17.44 -4.38
N SER A 173 61.21 -17.21 -5.52
CA SER A 173 61.19 -15.95 -6.25
C SER A 173 59.80 -15.62 -6.80
N LEU A 174 59.11 -16.60 -7.38
CA LEU A 174 57.73 -16.46 -7.88
C LEU A 174 56.74 -16.15 -6.76
N VAL A 175 56.78 -16.89 -5.66
CA VAL A 175 55.92 -16.64 -4.49
C VAL A 175 56.13 -15.23 -3.94
N GLN A 176 57.38 -14.80 -3.79
CA GLN A 176 57.70 -13.44 -3.33
C GLN A 176 57.22 -12.35 -4.33
N GLY A 177 57.30 -12.62 -5.64
CA GLY A 177 56.78 -11.73 -6.67
C GLY A 177 55.26 -11.59 -6.65
N LEU A 178 54.53 -12.71 -6.61
CA LEU A 178 53.07 -12.73 -6.59
C LEU A 178 52.49 -12.12 -5.29
N LEU A 179 53.17 -12.27 -4.15
CA LEU A 179 52.74 -11.68 -2.88
C LEU A 179 52.70 -10.14 -2.88
N LYS A 180 53.52 -9.47 -3.70
CA LYS A 180 53.51 -7.99 -3.84
C LYS A 180 52.18 -7.44 -4.37
N VAL A 181 51.35 -8.28 -5.00
CA VAL A 181 50.00 -7.90 -5.47
C VAL A 181 49.01 -7.72 -4.31
N PHE A 182 49.24 -8.40 -3.18
CA PHE A 182 48.46 -8.23 -1.95
C PHE A 182 49.11 -7.24 -1.01
N PHE A 183 50.45 -7.28 -0.92
CA PHE A 183 51.26 -6.45 -0.03
C PHE A 183 52.21 -5.52 -0.81
N PRO A 184 51.69 -4.50 -1.53
CA PRO A 184 52.52 -3.46 -2.10
C PRO A 184 53.19 -2.67 -0.95
N GLY A 185 54.47 -2.33 -1.12
CA GLY A 185 55.21 -1.58 -0.11
C GLY A 185 54.76 -0.12 0.02
N LYS A 186 55.30 0.59 1.01
CA LYS A 186 55.05 2.04 1.22
C LYS A 186 55.77 2.91 0.17
N SER A 187 55.40 2.77 -1.10
CA SER A 187 55.79 3.65 -2.21
C SER A 187 54.56 4.42 -2.69
N GLY A 188 54.46 5.70 -2.34
CA GLY A 188 53.22 6.49 -2.41
C GLY A 188 52.83 7.07 -3.79
N GLU A 189 53.22 6.42 -4.89
CA GLU A 189 53.01 6.92 -6.26
C GLU A 189 52.35 5.85 -7.15
N ASP A 190 51.04 5.65 -6.99
CA ASP A 190 50.25 4.74 -7.85
C ASP A 190 48.73 5.10 -7.89
N LEU A 191 48.43 6.39 -7.92
CA LEU A 191 47.07 6.95 -7.79
C LEU A 191 46.18 6.76 -9.04
N ASP A 192 46.78 6.70 -10.24
CA ASP A 192 46.05 6.71 -11.51
C ASP A 192 45.86 5.33 -12.17
N VAL A 193 46.18 4.24 -11.46
CA VAL A 193 45.91 2.87 -11.96
C VAL A 193 44.51 2.42 -11.52
N ASP A 194 43.62 2.25 -12.50
CA ASP A 194 42.22 1.82 -12.36
C ASP A 194 42.00 0.74 -11.27
N LYS A 195 41.07 1.03 -10.34
CA LYS A 195 40.66 0.12 -9.26
C LYS A 195 40.24 -1.26 -9.79
N ASN A 196 39.53 -1.32 -10.94
CA ASN A 196 39.10 -2.60 -11.52
C ASN A 196 40.28 -3.44 -12.01
N SER A 197 41.28 -2.82 -12.67
CA SER A 197 42.54 -3.47 -13.03
C SER A 197 43.25 -4.07 -11.80
N LYS A 198 43.34 -3.33 -10.69
CA LYS A 198 43.92 -3.83 -9.42
C LYS A 198 43.10 -5.01 -8.85
N ALA A 199 41.78 -4.92 -8.85
CA ALA A 199 40.88 -5.99 -8.39
C ALA A 199 40.99 -7.26 -9.25
N MET A 200 41.02 -7.14 -10.59
CA MET A 200 41.23 -8.26 -11.50
C MET A 200 42.59 -8.93 -11.27
N LYS A 201 43.65 -8.14 -11.07
CA LYS A 201 45.00 -8.67 -10.82
C LYS A 201 45.10 -9.37 -9.46
N LYS A 202 44.48 -8.87 -8.38
CA LYS A 202 44.34 -9.62 -7.12
C LYS A 202 43.60 -10.96 -7.35
N ARG A 203 42.52 -10.97 -8.14
CA ARG A 203 41.71 -12.18 -8.41
C ARG A 203 42.45 -13.26 -9.19
N SER A 204 43.13 -12.92 -10.29
CA SER A 204 43.90 -13.91 -11.06
C SER A 204 45.15 -14.38 -10.31
N THR A 205 45.79 -13.50 -9.53
CA THR A 205 46.94 -13.87 -8.69
C THR A 205 46.55 -14.82 -7.56
N LEU A 206 45.39 -14.62 -6.91
CA LEU A 206 44.90 -15.53 -5.86
C LEU A 206 44.58 -16.92 -6.41
N LYS A 207 43.91 -17.00 -7.57
CA LYS A 207 43.62 -18.26 -8.26
C LYS A 207 44.90 -18.97 -8.72
N LEU A 208 45.89 -18.24 -9.23
CA LEU A 208 47.19 -18.82 -9.59
C LEU A 208 47.93 -19.37 -8.36
N LEU A 209 47.99 -18.64 -7.25
CA LEU A 209 48.63 -19.11 -6.01
C LEU A 209 47.96 -20.40 -5.48
N LEU A 210 46.63 -20.46 -5.47
CA LEU A 210 45.88 -21.67 -5.09
C LEU A 210 46.24 -22.87 -5.97
N GLU A 211 46.24 -22.71 -7.30
CA GLU A 211 46.57 -23.81 -8.21
C GLU A 211 48.04 -24.25 -8.09
N LEU A 212 48.98 -23.31 -7.94
CA LEU A 212 50.40 -23.61 -7.68
C LEU A 212 50.60 -24.36 -6.35
N TYR A 213 49.77 -24.10 -5.34
CA TYR A 213 49.77 -24.87 -4.10
C TYR A 213 49.23 -26.30 -4.30
N PHE A 214 48.12 -26.46 -5.05
CA PHE A 214 47.57 -27.79 -5.36
C PHE A 214 48.55 -28.65 -6.16
N VAL A 215 49.21 -28.11 -7.20
CA VAL A 215 50.26 -28.83 -7.93
C VAL A 215 51.61 -28.88 -7.21
N GLY A 216 51.74 -28.36 -5.98
CA GLY A 216 52.95 -28.50 -5.17
C GLY A 216 54.18 -27.72 -5.66
N VAL A 217 53.99 -26.67 -6.48
CA VAL A 217 55.07 -25.70 -6.77
C VAL A 217 55.37 -24.86 -5.53
N THR A 218 54.37 -24.65 -4.65
CA THR A 218 54.55 -24.14 -3.29
C THR A 218 53.85 -25.05 -2.28
N GLU A 219 54.46 -25.23 -1.11
CA GLU A 219 53.93 -26.05 0.00
C GLU A 219 53.56 -25.22 1.24
N ASP A 220 53.85 -23.91 1.24
CA ASP A 220 53.58 -23.03 2.37
C ASP A 220 52.11 -22.55 2.39
N SER A 221 51.30 -23.17 3.24
CA SER A 221 49.91 -22.77 3.48
C SER A 221 49.77 -21.46 4.27
N SER A 222 50.84 -20.93 4.88
CA SER A 222 50.80 -19.67 5.64
C SER A 222 50.64 -18.43 4.75
N ILE A 223 51.06 -18.51 3.48
CA ILE A 223 50.82 -17.52 2.41
C ILE A 223 49.35 -17.11 2.41
N PHE A 224 48.44 -18.10 2.37
CA PHE A 224 47.00 -17.85 2.35
C PHE A 224 46.47 -17.34 3.68
N ILE A 225 47.04 -17.73 4.82
CA ILE A 225 46.65 -17.18 6.13
C ILE A 225 46.89 -15.67 6.17
N ASN A 226 48.02 -15.20 5.61
CA ASN A 226 48.34 -13.79 5.56
C ASN A 226 47.44 -13.03 4.59
N ILE A 227 47.18 -13.57 3.39
CA ILE A 227 46.23 -12.96 2.43
C ILE A 227 44.81 -12.90 3.00
N ILE A 228 44.31 -13.96 3.64
CA ILE A 228 42.97 -13.96 4.21
C ILE A 228 42.85 -12.98 5.39
N LYS A 229 43.87 -12.86 6.24
CA LYS A 229 43.90 -11.83 7.30
C LYS A 229 43.83 -10.40 6.75
N ASP A 230 44.51 -10.12 5.64
CA ASP A 230 44.44 -8.83 4.94
C ASP A 230 43.02 -8.57 4.42
N LEU A 231 42.48 -9.51 3.63
CA LEU A 231 41.15 -9.38 3.02
C LEU A 231 40.01 -9.27 4.06
N THR A 232 40.16 -9.94 5.21
CA THR A 232 39.21 -9.91 6.34
C THR A 232 39.45 -8.77 7.35
N SER A 233 40.39 -7.86 7.09
CA SER A 233 40.61 -6.70 7.97
C SER A 233 39.38 -5.78 8.00
N ILE A 234 38.93 -5.43 9.21
CA ILE A 234 37.80 -4.52 9.46
C ILE A 234 38.07 -3.11 8.90
N GLU A 235 39.34 -2.71 8.77
CA GLU A 235 39.69 -1.41 8.18
C GLU A 235 39.23 -1.25 6.72
N ASN A 236 39.19 -2.36 5.97
CA ASN A 236 38.74 -2.37 4.57
C ASN A 236 37.25 -2.05 4.42
N LEU A 237 36.44 -2.26 5.48
CA LEU A 237 35.00 -2.00 5.48
C LEU A 237 34.64 -0.51 5.37
N LYS A 238 35.63 0.38 5.53
CA LYS A 238 35.48 1.83 5.35
C LYS A 238 35.42 2.25 3.88
N ASP A 239 35.90 1.42 2.94
CA ASP A 239 35.78 1.66 1.50
C ASP A 239 34.88 0.61 0.85
N ARG A 240 33.79 1.06 0.23
CA ARG A 240 32.82 0.18 -0.45
C ARG A 240 33.45 -0.59 -1.61
N ASP A 241 34.35 0.02 -2.38
CA ASP A 241 34.99 -0.64 -3.54
C ASP A 241 35.92 -1.77 -3.09
N THR A 242 36.74 -1.52 -2.05
CA THR A 242 37.59 -2.53 -1.43
C THR A 242 36.76 -3.62 -0.76
N THR A 243 35.67 -3.28 -0.08
CA THR A 243 34.75 -4.26 0.53
C THR A 243 34.15 -5.20 -0.52
N GLN A 244 33.59 -4.67 -1.61
CA GLN A 244 33.05 -5.48 -2.70
C GLN A 244 34.16 -6.34 -3.35
N THR A 245 35.34 -5.77 -3.56
CA THR A 245 36.50 -6.51 -4.09
C THR A 245 36.86 -7.69 -3.20
N ASN A 246 37.05 -7.44 -1.90
CA ASN A 246 37.42 -8.46 -0.90
C ASN A 246 36.35 -9.56 -0.79
N LEU A 247 35.06 -9.22 -0.76
CA LEU A 247 33.98 -10.21 -0.76
C LEU A 247 34.06 -11.15 -1.97
N THR A 248 34.28 -10.63 -3.18
CA THR A 248 34.43 -11.49 -4.38
C THR A 248 35.70 -12.34 -4.38
N LEU A 249 36.79 -11.86 -3.76
CA LEU A 249 38.02 -12.64 -3.57
C LEU A 249 37.82 -13.76 -2.55
N LEU A 250 37.17 -13.45 -1.42
CA LEU A 250 36.84 -14.40 -0.36
C LEU A 250 35.86 -15.48 -0.85
N ALA A 251 34.78 -15.11 -1.55
CA ALA A 251 33.84 -16.07 -2.13
C ALA A 251 34.48 -16.97 -3.21
N SER A 252 35.43 -16.44 -4.00
CA SER A 252 36.22 -17.23 -4.96
C SER A 252 37.20 -18.17 -4.25
N PHE A 253 37.84 -17.72 -3.17
CA PHE A 253 38.74 -18.54 -2.35
C PHE A 253 37.97 -19.65 -1.63
N ALA A 254 36.81 -19.36 -1.05
CA ALA A 254 36.00 -20.36 -0.35
C ALA A 254 35.52 -21.46 -1.30
N ARG A 255 35.06 -21.12 -2.51
CA ARG A 255 34.69 -22.10 -3.55
C ARG A 255 35.85 -22.98 -4.03
N GLN A 256 37.02 -22.39 -4.32
CA GLN A 256 38.18 -23.14 -4.87
C GLN A 256 39.03 -23.81 -3.78
N GLY A 257 39.00 -23.28 -2.56
CA GLY A 257 39.84 -23.61 -1.42
C GLY A 257 39.08 -24.26 -0.26
N ARG A 258 37.95 -24.94 -0.51
CA ARG A 258 37.15 -25.64 0.53
C ARG A 258 37.99 -26.49 1.49
N VAL A 259 39.09 -27.05 1.02
CA VAL A 259 40.10 -27.78 1.80
C VAL A 259 40.67 -26.98 2.98
N PHE A 260 40.97 -25.70 2.77
CA PHE A 260 41.50 -24.78 3.79
C PHE A 260 40.42 -24.44 4.84
N LEU A 261 39.15 -24.43 4.43
CA LEU A 261 38.00 -24.24 5.32
C LEU A 261 37.52 -25.56 5.95
N GLY A 262 37.99 -26.70 5.46
CA GLY A 262 37.51 -28.03 5.86
C GLY A 262 36.00 -28.20 5.67
N LEU A 263 35.46 -27.65 4.57
CA LEU A 263 34.07 -27.84 4.13
C LEU A 263 33.95 -29.14 3.31
N PRO A 264 32.76 -29.78 3.27
CA PRO A 264 32.53 -30.92 2.40
C PRO A 264 32.66 -30.53 0.92
N LEU A 265 32.97 -31.51 0.08
CA LEU A 265 33.08 -31.35 -1.36
C LEU A 265 32.04 -32.23 -2.06
N SER A 266 31.40 -31.68 -3.08
CA SER A 266 30.38 -32.35 -3.89
C SER A 266 31.02 -33.27 -4.95
N GLY A 267 31.60 -34.39 -4.50
CA GLY A 267 32.21 -35.39 -5.39
C GLY A 267 32.91 -36.51 -4.60
N GLN A 268 32.74 -37.75 -5.04
CA GLN A 268 33.17 -38.96 -4.32
C GLN A 268 34.67 -39.03 -3.97
N GLU A 269 34.95 -39.73 -2.87
CA GLU A 269 36.16 -40.50 -2.47
C GLU A 269 37.52 -40.15 -3.10
N THR A 270 37.65 -40.19 -4.43
CA THR A 270 38.89 -39.86 -5.18
C THR A 270 39.48 -38.49 -4.78
N GLN A 271 38.65 -37.53 -4.35
CA GLN A 271 39.15 -36.28 -3.79
C GLN A 271 39.84 -36.46 -2.43
N GLU A 272 39.29 -37.25 -1.51
CA GLU A 272 39.84 -37.31 -0.15
C GLU A 272 41.31 -37.76 -0.10
N GLU A 273 41.70 -38.68 -0.97
CA GLU A 273 43.07 -39.21 -0.99
C GLU A 273 44.08 -38.16 -1.49
N PHE A 274 43.75 -37.41 -2.54
CA PHE A 274 44.53 -36.25 -2.96
C PHE A 274 44.64 -35.19 -1.85
N LEU A 275 43.55 -34.95 -1.11
CA LEU A 275 43.47 -33.94 -0.06
C LEU A 275 44.21 -34.35 1.23
N LYS A 276 44.35 -35.66 1.50
CA LYS A 276 45.26 -36.20 2.54
C LYS A 276 46.73 -35.91 2.18
N GLY A 277 47.06 -35.71 0.90
CA GLY A 277 48.36 -35.26 0.40
C GLY A 277 48.63 -33.74 0.41
N LEU A 278 47.74 -32.94 1.04
CA LEU A 278 47.93 -31.50 1.25
C LEU A 278 48.27 -31.22 2.73
N SER A 279 49.36 -30.48 2.96
CA SER A 279 49.99 -30.20 4.26
C SER A 279 49.21 -29.24 5.19
N ILE A 280 47.88 -29.21 5.09
CA ILE A 280 47.02 -28.25 5.81
C ILE A 280 46.60 -28.82 7.17
N THR A 281 47.17 -28.30 8.26
CA THR A 281 46.91 -28.77 9.62
C THR A 281 45.49 -28.44 10.11
N SER A 282 45.01 -29.17 11.13
CA SER A 282 43.70 -28.91 11.76
C SER A 282 43.57 -27.48 12.29
N ASP A 283 44.62 -26.94 12.90
CA ASP A 283 44.61 -25.59 13.46
C ASP A 283 44.66 -24.49 12.39
N GLN A 284 45.33 -24.72 11.26
CA GLN A 284 45.20 -23.84 10.09
C GLN A 284 43.75 -23.81 9.60
N LYS A 285 43.06 -24.96 9.51
CA LYS A 285 41.63 -25.02 9.13
C LYS A 285 40.72 -24.30 10.12
N LYS A 286 41.06 -24.29 11.42
CA LYS A 286 40.36 -23.46 12.43
C LYS A 286 40.61 -21.97 12.19
N ILE A 287 41.84 -21.55 11.87
CA ILE A 287 42.18 -20.15 11.58
C ILE A 287 41.39 -19.62 10.37
N PHE A 288 41.37 -20.37 9.25
CA PHE A 288 40.59 -19.97 8.07
C PHE A 288 39.10 -19.86 8.38
N ARG A 289 38.49 -20.90 8.99
CA ARG A 289 37.07 -20.85 9.37
C ARG A 289 36.75 -19.66 10.26
N LYS A 290 37.55 -19.40 11.31
CA LYS A 290 37.32 -18.27 12.22
C LYS A 290 37.39 -16.93 11.49
N ALA A 291 38.39 -16.72 10.63
CA ALA A 291 38.52 -15.49 9.86
C ALA A 291 37.31 -15.26 8.93
N PHE A 292 36.87 -16.30 8.22
CA PHE A 292 35.72 -16.21 7.31
C PHE A 292 34.39 -15.97 8.04
N HIS A 293 34.11 -16.67 9.16
CA HIS A 293 32.88 -16.45 9.92
C HIS A 293 32.86 -15.07 10.57
N THR A 294 33.93 -14.68 11.27
CA THR A 294 34.02 -13.35 11.93
C THR A 294 33.86 -12.20 10.92
N TYR A 295 34.37 -12.36 9.69
CA TYR A 295 34.18 -11.36 8.63
C TYR A 295 32.77 -11.41 8.04
N TYR A 296 32.18 -12.60 7.86
CA TYR A 296 30.80 -12.74 7.43
C TYR A 296 29.83 -12.07 8.40
N ASP A 297 29.98 -12.29 9.71
CA ASP A 297 29.15 -11.72 10.76
C ASP A 297 29.14 -10.18 10.69
N VAL A 298 30.33 -9.56 10.65
CA VAL A 298 30.49 -8.08 10.58
C VAL A 298 29.98 -7.51 9.24
N VAL A 299 30.07 -8.24 8.13
CA VAL A 299 29.50 -7.78 6.86
C VAL A 299 27.98 -8.03 6.79
N ALA A 300 27.44 -9.00 7.52
CA ALA A 300 25.99 -9.15 7.70
C ALA A 300 25.42 -7.99 8.53
N GLU A 301 26.10 -7.54 9.59
CA GLU A 301 25.77 -6.31 10.32
C GLU A 301 25.82 -5.08 9.40
N LEU A 302 26.87 -4.96 8.56
CA LEU A 302 26.97 -3.87 7.57
C LEU A 302 25.79 -3.90 6.58
N LEU A 303 25.43 -5.08 6.06
CA LEU A 303 24.28 -5.27 5.16
C LEU A 303 22.95 -4.91 5.80
N GLN A 304 22.76 -5.23 7.09
CA GLN A 304 21.60 -4.79 7.87
C GLN A 304 21.58 -3.27 8.06
N SER A 305 22.73 -2.63 8.27
CA SER A 305 22.82 -1.17 8.37
C SER A 305 22.54 -0.44 7.03
N GLU A 306 23.03 -0.97 5.90
CA GLU A 306 22.68 -0.43 4.57
C GLU A 306 21.20 -0.64 4.25
N HIS A 307 20.61 -1.77 4.66
CA HIS A 307 19.17 -2.02 4.53
C HIS A 307 18.35 -1.02 5.35
N ALA A 308 18.68 -0.82 6.63
CA ALA A 308 17.98 0.16 7.47
C ALA A 308 18.05 1.59 6.90
N SER A 309 19.21 1.99 6.39
CA SER A 309 19.40 3.29 5.72
C SER A 309 18.57 3.41 4.43
N LEU A 310 18.49 2.35 3.63
CA LEU A 310 17.64 2.28 2.44
C LEU A 310 16.15 2.40 2.80
N ARG A 311 15.69 1.66 3.81
CA ARG A 311 14.29 1.70 4.30
C ARG A 311 13.92 3.08 4.86
N GLN A 312 14.85 3.75 5.54
CA GLN A 312 14.66 5.15 5.97
C GLN A 312 14.50 6.09 4.77
N MET A 313 15.36 5.97 3.75
CA MET A 313 15.28 6.77 2.52
C MET A 313 13.97 6.52 1.75
N GLU A 314 13.48 5.28 1.70
CA GLU A 314 12.18 4.93 1.13
C GLU A 314 11.03 5.63 1.87
N HIS A 315 11.05 5.66 3.21
CA HIS A 315 10.04 6.33 4.05
C HIS A 315 10.08 7.86 3.98
N GLU A 316 11.27 8.46 3.93
CA GLU A 316 11.45 9.91 3.75
C GLU A 316 11.00 10.36 2.35
N ASN A 317 11.31 9.59 1.31
CA ASN A 317 10.81 9.84 -0.04
C ASN A 317 9.28 9.66 -0.13
N ALA A 318 8.69 8.66 0.53
CA ALA A 318 7.23 8.51 0.58
C ALA A 318 6.55 9.73 1.25
N LYS A 319 7.11 10.22 2.37
CA LYS A 319 6.64 11.46 3.03
C LYS A 319 6.73 12.69 2.12
N MET A 320 7.86 12.86 1.41
CA MET A 320 8.03 13.96 0.46
C MET A 320 7.05 13.88 -0.71
N LEU A 321 6.87 12.69 -1.30
CA LEU A 321 5.93 12.44 -2.40
C LEU A 321 4.48 12.66 -1.99
N ASN A 322 4.09 12.26 -0.78
CA ASN A 322 2.75 12.51 -0.25
C ASN A 322 2.51 14.01 -0.04
N ALA A 323 3.45 14.72 0.60
CA ALA A 323 3.32 16.13 0.95
C ALA A 323 3.38 17.08 -0.27
N LYS A 324 4.28 16.83 -1.23
CA LYS A 324 4.53 17.72 -2.40
C LYS A 324 3.87 17.23 -3.68
N GLY A 325 3.65 15.93 -3.84
CA GLY A 325 3.18 15.31 -5.08
C GLY A 325 4.27 14.87 -6.06
N GLU A 326 5.51 15.26 -5.80
CA GLU A 326 6.68 14.96 -6.64
C GLU A 326 7.94 14.74 -5.77
N LEU A 327 8.95 14.09 -6.36
CA LEU A 327 10.29 13.93 -5.81
C LEU A 327 11.29 14.63 -6.72
N SER A 328 12.31 15.25 -6.13
CA SER A 328 13.41 15.88 -6.89
C SER A 328 14.33 14.81 -7.51
N ASP A 329 14.96 15.16 -8.64
CA ASP A 329 15.96 14.30 -9.30
C ASP A 329 17.15 13.95 -8.39
N ASP A 330 17.48 14.82 -7.43
CA ASP A 330 18.48 14.55 -6.39
C ASP A 330 18.03 13.44 -5.44
N ASN A 331 16.76 13.44 -5.00
CA ASN A 331 16.19 12.39 -4.15
C ASN A 331 16.04 11.06 -4.90
N VAL A 332 15.63 11.11 -6.17
CA VAL A 332 15.54 9.91 -7.03
C VAL A 332 16.93 9.33 -7.29
N SER A 333 17.90 10.16 -7.69
CA SER A 333 19.25 9.68 -8.03
C SER A 333 20.06 9.24 -6.81
N SER A 334 19.83 9.82 -5.62
CA SER A 334 20.46 9.37 -4.37
C SER A 334 19.87 8.04 -3.88
N TYR A 335 18.55 7.86 -3.94
CA TYR A 335 17.90 6.57 -3.70
C TYR A 335 18.40 5.50 -4.68
N GLU A 336 18.49 5.78 -5.99
CA GLU A 336 19.03 4.82 -6.96
C GLU A 336 20.49 4.42 -6.65
N LYS A 337 21.35 5.38 -6.26
CA LYS A 337 22.75 5.10 -5.90
C LYS A 337 22.83 4.20 -4.66
N LEU A 338 22.01 4.47 -3.64
CA LEU A 338 21.95 3.66 -2.42
C LEU A 338 21.42 2.25 -2.73
N ARG A 339 20.32 2.14 -3.49
CA ARG A 339 19.72 0.85 -3.88
C ARG A 339 20.68 -0.02 -4.67
N LYS A 340 21.36 0.54 -5.69
CA LYS A 340 22.34 -0.19 -6.51
C LYS A 340 23.54 -0.68 -5.68
N SER A 341 23.96 0.07 -4.66
CA SER A 341 25.00 -0.38 -3.72
C SER A 341 24.51 -1.51 -2.83
N TYR A 342 23.33 -1.37 -2.23
CA TYR A 342 22.72 -2.39 -1.38
C TYR A 342 22.51 -3.71 -2.14
N ASP A 343 21.90 -3.67 -3.33
CA ASP A 343 21.67 -4.86 -4.15
C ASP A 343 23.00 -5.56 -4.52
N GLN A 344 24.09 -4.81 -4.71
CA GLN A 344 25.41 -5.35 -5.00
C GLN A 344 26.12 -5.93 -3.76
N LEU A 345 25.95 -5.31 -2.59
CA LEU A 345 26.42 -5.85 -1.32
C LEU A 345 25.69 -7.15 -0.98
N TYR A 346 24.34 -7.16 -1.07
CA TYR A 346 23.51 -8.33 -0.82
C TYR A 346 23.91 -9.53 -1.68
N ARG A 347 24.13 -9.34 -2.99
CA ARG A 347 24.65 -10.40 -3.90
C ARG A 347 26.02 -10.92 -3.47
N ASN A 348 26.94 -10.03 -3.10
CA ASN A 348 28.29 -10.39 -2.69
C ASN A 348 28.31 -11.17 -1.36
N VAL A 349 27.47 -10.78 -0.39
CA VAL A 349 27.31 -11.50 0.89
C VAL A 349 26.62 -12.84 0.69
N SER A 350 25.58 -12.90 -0.16
CA SER A 350 24.88 -14.15 -0.49
C SER A 350 25.81 -15.17 -1.17
N SER A 351 26.65 -14.73 -2.11
CA SER A 351 27.64 -15.62 -2.75
C SER A 351 28.81 -15.99 -1.82
N LEU A 352 29.05 -15.24 -0.75
CA LEU A 352 29.97 -15.66 0.32
C LEU A 352 29.33 -16.71 1.23
N ALA A 353 28.05 -16.54 1.61
CA ALA A 353 27.30 -17.55 2.38
C ALA A 353 27.25 -18.89 1.63
N GLU A 354 26.81 -18.87 0.37
CA GLU A 354 26.80 -20.01 -0.55
C GLU A 354 28.17 -20.69 -0.65
N ALA A 355 29.25 -19.91 -0.79
CA ALA A 355 30.61 -20.43 -0.86
C ALA A 355 31.08 -21.12 0.45
N LEU A 356 30.43 -20.81 1.58
CA LEU A 356 30.70 -21.35 2.91
C LEU A 356 29.75 -22.49 3.34
N ASP A 357 28.83 -22.94 2.46
CA ASP A 357 27.69 -23.82 2.80
C ASP A 357 26.75 -23.24 3.89
N MET A 358 26.68 -21.91 3.99
CA MET A 358 25.76 -21.18 4.86
C MET A 358 24.53 -20.70 4.07
N GLN A 359 23.38 -20.56 4.74
CA GLN A 359 22.23 -19.89 4.11
C GLN A 359 22.50 -18.39 3.94
N PRO A 360 22.01 -17.75 2.85
CA PRO A 360 22.03 -16.30 2.72
C PRO A 360 21.32 -15.60 3.90
N PRO A 361 21.72 -14.36 4.25
CA PRO A 361 21.09 -13.64 5.36
C PRO A 361 19.65 -13.27 4.97
N VAL A 362 18.67 -13.82 5.70
CA VAL A 362 17.26 -13.45 5.54
C VAL A 362 17.07 -12.03 6.06
N MET A 363 16.72 -11.12 5.17
CA MET A 363 16.34 -9.75 5.50
C MET A 363 14.86 -9.73 5.92
N PRO A 364 14.43 -8.89 6.88
CA PRO A 364 13.02 -8.79 7.26
C PRO A 364 12.14 -8.35 6.08
N GLU A 365 11.25 -9.24 5.63
CA GLU A 365 10.24 -8.93 4.61
C GLU A 365 8.98 -8.34 5.27
N ASP A 366 9.07 -7.07 5.67
CA ASP A 366 7.87 -6.23 5.71
C ASP A 366 7.42 -5.97 4.25
N GLY A 367 6.11 -6.02 3.98
CA GLY A 367 5.51 -6.09 2.64
C GLY A 367 5.61 -4.82 1.77
N HIS A 368 6.80 -4.25 1.64
CA HIS A 368 7.05 -2.92 1.07
C HIS A 368 8.19 -2.90 0.03
N THR A 369 8.64 -4.05 -0.45
CA THR A 369 9.82 -4.21 -1.32
C THR A 369 9.49 -4.48 -2.79
N THR A 370 8.84 -3.52 -3.47
CA THR A 370 9.31 -2.96 -4.76
C THR A 370 8.32 -1.95 -5.36
N ARG A 371 8.88 -0.99 -6.13
CA ARG A 371 8.20 0.07 -6.91
C ARG A 371 7.57 1.18 -6.06
N VAL A 372 7.85 2.43 -6.43
CA VAL A 372 7.27 3.63 -5.79
C VAL A 372 5.86 3.85 -6.32
N THR A 373 4.90 3.07 -5.79
CA THR A 373 3.47 3.15 -6.14
C THR A 373 2.61 2.74 -4.94
N SER A 374 1.87 3.69 -4.39
CA SER A 374 0.92 3.53 -3.27
C SER A 374 1.54 3.12 -1.92
N GLY A 375 0.93 3.56 -0.82
CA GLY A 375 1.32 3.21 0.54
C GLY A 375 0.12 2.74 1.37
N GLU A 376 0.40 2.20 2.54
CA GLU A 376 -0.56 1.87 3.61
C GLU A 376 0.15 2.01 4.98
N ASP A 377 -0.63 1.96 6.07
CA ASP A 377 -0.34 2.60 7.38
C ASP A 377 1.00 2.27 8.07
N VAL A 378 1.57 3.26 8.78
CA VAL A 378 2.58 3.06 9.84
C VAL A 378 2.08 3.69 11.15
N SER A 379 1.33 2.90 11.94
CA SER A 379 0.99 3.23 13.31
C SER A 379 2.24 3.17 14.21
N SER A 380 2.80 4.32 14.55
CA SER A 380 4.02 4.42 15.37
C SER A 380 3.71 4.97 16.78
N PRO A 381 3.98 4.20 17.85
CA PRO A 381 3.58 4.58 19.22
C PRO A 381 4.63 5.48 19.90
N ALA A 382 4.50 6.80 19.75
CA ALA A 382 5.30 7.78 20.48
C ALA A 382 4.45 8.97 20.96
N ALA A 383 4.14 9.01 22.25
CA ALA A 383 3.48 10.15 22.91
C ALA A 383 4.48 11.29 23.19
N GLY A 384 4.07 12.56 23.31
CA GLY A 384 2.72 13.09 23.25
C GLY A 384 2.67 14.56 23.71
N LYS A 385 1.51 15.01 24.22
CA LYS A 385 1.14 16.42 24.51
C LYS A 385 0.92 17.31 23.28
N ASP A 386 -0.17 17.06 22.55
CA ASP A 386 -1.04 18.11 21.97
C ASP A 386 -2.36 17.50 21.41
N ALA A 387 -2.92 16.53 22.14
CA ALA A 387 -4.04 15.71 21.69
C ALA A 387 -5.45 16.37 21.79
N SER A 388 -5.53 17.69 21.94
CA SER A 388 -6.78 18.39 22.30
C SER A 388 -7.54 19.07 21.15
N LEU A 389 -7.01 19.07 19.92
CA LEU A 389 -7.62 19.73 18.75
C LEU A 389 -7.52 18.92 17.43
N LEU A 390 -7.41 17.59 17.51
CA LEU A 390 -7.50 16.75 16.31
C LEU A 390 -8.98 16.62 15.91
N GLU A 391 -9.40 17.41 14.91
CA GLU A 391 -10.79 17.44 14.44
C GLU A 391 -11.20 16.07 13.86
N ALA A 392 -12.39 15.58 14.21
CA ALA A 392 -12.82 14.22 13.85
C ALA A 392 -12.88 14.03 12.32
N LEU A 393 -12.23 12.98 11.82
CA LEU A 393 -12.13 12.68 10.38
C LEU A 393 -13.52 12.62 9.69
N TRP A 394 -14.49 12.06 10.40
CA TRP A 394 -15.90 11.98 10.01
C TRP A 394 -16.74 12.93 10.87
N ASP A 395 -17.87 13.40 10.35
CA ASP A 395 -18.74 14.35 11.05
C ASP A 395 -19.66 13.70 12.10
N ASP A 396 -19.89 12.40 11.98
CA ASP A 396 -20.73 11.59 12.86
C ASP A 396 -20.30 10.11 12.84
N GLU A 397 -20.77 9.34 13.81
CA GLU A 397 -20.36 7.93 14.03
C GLU A 397 -21.08 6.95 13.07
N ASP A 398 -22.27 7.29 12.55
CA ASP A 398 -22.98 6.44 11.59
C ASP A 398 -22.27 6.47 10.22
N THR A 399 -21.85 7.66 9.79
CA THR A 399 -20.95 7.87 8.64
C THR A 399 -19.62 7.15 8.85
N ARG A 400 -19.00 7.25 10.04
CA ARG A 400 -17.76 6.51 10.35
C ARG A 400 -17.96 5.00 10.22
N ALA A 401 -19.04 4.46 10.79
CA ALA A 401 -19.37 3.05 10.70
C ALA A 401 -19.64 2.59 9.25
N PHE A 402 -20.17 3.44 8.39
CA PHE A 402 -20.36 3.12 6.97
C PHE A 402 -19.03 2.94 6.20
N TYR A 403 -18.00 3.74 6.48
CA TYR A 403 -16.71 3.66 5.79
C TYR A 403 -15.69 2.74 6.47
N GLU A 404 -15.67 2.65 7.81
CA GLU A 404 -14.65 1.91 8.56
C GLU A 404 -15.11 0.51 9.04
N CYS A 405 -16.41 0.29 9.28
CA CYS A 405 -16.91 -1.00 9.77
C CYS A 405 -17.43 -1.86 8.61
N LEU A 406 -16.52 -2.51 7.88
CA LEU A 406 -16.82 -3.52 6.86
C LEU A 406 -17.14 -4.89 7.50
N PRO A 407 -17.98 -5.75 6.89
CA PRO A 407 -18.24 -7.09 7.40
C PRO A 407 -17.07 -8.05 7.11
N ASP A 408 -16.70 -8.88 8.09
CA ASP A 408 -15.68 -9.93 7.87
C ASP A 408 -16.26 -11.10 7.08
N LEU A 409 -15.94 -11.17 5.79
CA LEU A 409 -16.38 -12.24 4.91
C LEU A 409 -15.95 -13.64 5.39
N ARG A 410 -14.87 -13.78 6.16
CA ARG A 410 -14.42 -15.08 6.69
C ARG A 410 -15.36 -15.63 7.78
N ALA A 411 -16.16 -14.79 8.43
CA ALA A 411 -17.19 -15.21 9.38
C ALA A 411 -18.48 -15.72 8.69
N PHE A 412 -18.71 -15.35 7.43
CA PHE A 412 -19.93 -15.67 6.69
C PHE A 412 -19.72 -16.63 5.51
N VAL A 413 -18.48 -16.82 5.04
CA VAL A 413 -18.16 -17.57 3.82
C VAL A 413 -16.93 -18.46 4.05
N PRO A 414 -16.96 -19.77 3.71
CA PRO A 414 -15.79 -20.65 3.76
C PRO A 414 -14.61 -20.15 2.90
N ALA A 415 -13.39 -20.21 3.44
CA ALA A 415 -12.17 -19.69 2.80
C ALA A 415 -11.91 -20.21 1.37
N VAL A 416 -12.32 -21.45 1.07
CA VAL A 416 -12.24 -22.06 -0.27
C VAL A 416 -13.02 -21.24 -1.32
N LEU A 417 -14.16 -20.66 -0.95
CA LEU A 417 -14.96 -19.80 -1.83
C LEU A 417 -14.41 -18.36 -1.90
N LEU A 418 -13.61 -17.93 -0.93
CA LEU A 418 -12.90 -16.64 -0.97
C LEU A 418 -11.68 -16.69 -1.92
N GLY A 419 -11.16 -17.89 -2.22
CA GLY A 419 -10.10 -18.11 -3.20
C GLY A 419 -8.69 -18.15 -2.62
N GLU A 420 -8.56 -18.31 -1.31
CA GLU A 420 -7.29 -18.56 -0.63
C GLU A 420 -6.83 -20.00 -0.93
N ALA A 421 -5.69 -20.16 -1.60
CA ALA A 421 -5.04 -21.45 -1.79
C ALA A 421 -4.18 -21.77 -0.56
N GLU A 422 -4.33 -22.96 0.02
CA GLU A 422 -3.67 -23.33 1.27
C GLU A 422 -2.13 -23.19 1.22
N PRO A 423 -1.52 -22.33 2.06
CA PRO A 423 -0.14 -22.54 2.46
C PRO A 423 -0.10 -23.80 3.35
N LYS A 424 0.79 -24.75 3.05
CA LYS A 424 0.90 -25.99 3.82
C LYS A 424 1.14 -25.68 5.31
N ALA A 425 0.19 -26.07 6.16
CA ALA A 425 0.32 -25.90 7.60
C ALA A 425 1.56 -26.64 8.12
N ASN A 426 2.37 -25.93 8.92
CA ASN A 426 3.45 -26.51 9.70
C ASN A 426 3.13 -26.19 11.16
N GLU A 427 2.59 -27.17 11.89
CA GLU A 427 2.03 -26.96 13.23
C GLU A 427 3.11 -26.64 14.26
N HIS A 428 2.92 -25.57 15.05
CA HIS A 428 3.34 -25.52 16.45
C HIS A 428 2.33 -24.72 17.27
N SER A 429 1.56 -25.41 18.12
CA SER A 429 0.51 -24.83 18.97
C SER A 429 1.03 -24.52 20.38
N ALA A 430 0.51 -23.44 20.98
CA ALA A 430 0.84 -23.00 22.34
C ALA A 430 -0.42 -22.75 23.18
N LYS A 431 -1.11 -23.86 23.49
CA LYS A 431 -2.06 -24.12 24.60
C LYS A 431 -2.60 -22.93 25.42
N THR A 432 -3.92 -22.94 25.63
CA THR A 432 -4.53 -22.67 26.94
C THR A 432 -5.70 -23.64 27.15
N GLN A 433 -6.01 -23.98 28.40
CA GLN A 433 -6.94 -25.06 28.81
C GLN A 433 -8.42 -24.58 28.77
N ASP A 434 -9.42 -25.40 28.40
CA ASP A 434 -10.03 -26.54 29.14
C ASP A 434 -10.76 -26.05 30.43
N GLN A 435 -11.98 -26.47 30.81
CA GLN A 435 -12.77 -27.69 30.48
C GLN A 435 -14.31 -27.47 30.81
N PRO A 436 -15.21 -28.47 31.01
CA PRO A 436 -16.26 -28.90 30.05
C PRO A 436 -17.74 -28.80 30.52
N ILE A 437 -18.68 -29.35 29.73
CA ILE A 437 -19.76 -30.25 30.18
C ILE A 437 -20.30 -31.08 28.97
N GLU A 438 -20.87 -32.26 29.23
CA GLU A 438 -21.14 -33.34 28.25
C GLU A 438 -22.58 -33.36 27.68
N LEU A 439 -22.77 -33.97 26.51
CA LEU A 439 -23.63 -35.17 26.28
C LEU A 439 -23.57 -35.64 24.79
N ALA A 440 -23.85 -36.92 24.55
CA ALA A 440 -23.76 -37.65 23.26
C ALA A 440 -24.80 -38.82 23.25
N PRO A 441 -24.83 -39.82 22.32
CA PRO A 441 -24.07 -40.05 21.07
C PRO A 441 -24.95 -40.54 19.87
N GLU A 442 -24.34 -41.26 18.90
CA GLU A 442 -24.93 -42.17 17.87
C GLU A 442 -25.57 -41.56 16.58
N SER A 443 -25.60 -42.22 15.41
CA SER A 443 -24.84 -43.32 14.74
C SER A 443 -25.40 -43.50 13.29
N ASP A 444 -24.84 -44.16 12.26
CA ASP A 444 -23.52 -44.73 11.88
C ASP A 444 -23.41 -44.87 10.32
N GLN A 445 -22.21 -45.15 9.78
CA GLN A 445 -21.88 -45.68 8.42
C GLN A 445 -22.32 -44.89 7.14
N GLY A 446 -21.57 -44.86 6.03
CA GLY A 446 -20.26 -45.47 5.75
C GLY A 446 -19.65 -45.09 4.38
N GLN A 447 -18.38 -45.46 4.17
CA GLN A 447 -17.59 -45.39 2.92
C GLN A 447 -17.97 -46.55 1.94
N PRO A 448 -17.39 -46.78 0.71
CA PRO A 448 -16.09 -46.26 0.19
C PRO A 448 -15.94 -45.99 -1.35
N THR A 449 -14.75 -45.48 -1.75
CA THR A 449 -14.02 -45.75 -3.04
C THR A 449 -14.64 -45.27 -4.40
N GLN A 450 -13.91 -45.00 -5.50
CA GLN A 450 -12.46 -44.96 -5.78
C GLN A 450 -12.09 -44.07 -7.00
N ASP A 451 -10.80 -43.73 -7.08
CA ASP A 451 -9.92 -43.61 -8.27
C ASP A 451 -10.02 -42.53 -9.37
N MET A 452 -8.80 -42.14 -9.78
CA MET A 452 -8.26 -41.66 -11.07
C MET A 452 -9.04 -40.56 -11.83
N ALA A 453 -8.51 -39.35 -12.05
CA ALA A 453 -7.20 -38.95 -12.59
C ALA A 453 -6.99 -39.32 -14.08
N GLU A 454 -7.14 -38.33 -14.96
CA GLU A 454 -6.23 -38.19 -16.11
C GLU A 454 -6.09 -36.71 -16.54
N VAL A 455 -5.05 -36.43 -17.32
CA VAL A 455 -4.60 -35.09 -17.71
C VAL A 455 -4.60 -34.98 -19.23
N SER A 456 -5.05 -33.85 -19.76
CA SER A 456 -4.57 -33.35 -21.05
C SER A 456 -4.70 -31.84 -21.14
N ALA A 457 -3.56 -31.19 -21.34
CA ALA A 457 -3.47 -29.89 -21.98
C ALA A 457 -2.81 -30.09 -23.34
N GLU A 458 -3.15 -29.28 -24.33
CA GLU A 458 -2.17 -28.86 -25.32
C GLU A 458 -2.54 -27.49 -25.90
N SER A 459 -1.59 -26.83 -26.57
CA SER A 459 -1.65 -25.37 -26.78
C SER A 459 -0.92 -24.87 -28.02
N GLY A 460 -1.63 -24.05 -28.81
CA GLY A 460 -1.02 -23.15 -29.80
C GLY A 460 -0.87 -23.73 -31.22
N PRO A 461 -0.16 -23.03 -32.13
CA PRO A 461 0.57 -21.76 -31.91
C PRO A 461 0.13 -20.58 -32.81
N LEU A 462 0.92 -19.50 -32.68
CA LEU A 462 0.90 -18.19 -33.35
C LEU A 462 1.14 -18.33 -34.89
N GLN A 463 1.10 -17.29 -35.77
CA GLN A 463 1.82 -16.00 -35.68
C GLN A 463 1.47 -15.03 -36.84
N GLU A 464 1.71 -13.71 -36.64
CA GLU A 464 1.98 -12.54 -37.54
C GLU A 464 1.46 -12.47 -39.02
N GLY A 465 1.14 -11.29 -39.61
CA GLY A 465 1.18 -9.89 -39.14
C GLY A 465 1.05 -8.84 -40.27
N LYS A 466 1.33 -7.54 -39.95
CA LYS A 466 1.46 -6.31 -40.82
C LYS A 466 0.21 -5.48 -41.25
N SER A 467 0.27 -4.19 -40.87
CA SER A 467 -0.07 -2.91 -41.56
C SER A 467 -0.80 -2.91 -42.94
N THR A 468 -1.60 -1.89 -43.31
CA THR A 468 -1.26 -0.43 -43.32
C THR A 468 -2.52 0.48 -43.45
N GLU A 469 -2.34 1.80 -43.32
CA GLU A 469 -3.35 2.88 -43.38
C GLU A 469 -4.06 3.09 -44.74
N LYS A 470 -5.35 3.50 -44.72
CA LYS A 470 -5.84 4.88 -45.01
C LYS A 470 -7.37 4.96 -45.02
N GLY A 471 -7.93 6.11 -44.63
CA GLY A 471 -9.38 6.32 -44.50
C GLY A 471 -9.97 7.36 -45.46
N LYS A 472 -11.27 7.63 -45.34
CA LYS A 472 -11.92 8.85 -45.83
C LYS A 472 -13.28 9.10 -45.17
N ASP A 473 -13.67 10.36 -45.14
CA ASP A 473 -14.83 10.90 -44.43
C ASP A 473 -16.16 10.68 -45.15
N LYS A 474 -17.27 10.73 -44.38
CA LYS A 474 -18.53 11.31 -44.84
C LYS A 474 -19.42 11.75 -43.67
N GLU A 475 -20.06 12.89 -43.84
CA GLU A 475 -20.86 13.60 -42.83
C GLU A 475 -22.35 13.24 -42.89
N GLU A 476 -23.06 13.47 -41.76
CA GLU A 476 -24.52 13.67 -41.63
C GLU A 476 -25.48 12.55 -42.14
N LYS A 477 -26.71 12.39 -41.62
CA LYS A 477 -27.62 13.36 -40.99
C LYS A 477 -28.65 12.68 -40.07
N ASP A 478 -29.30 13.46 -39.20
CA ASP A 478 -30.37 13.00 -38.30
C ASP A 478 -31.57 12.31 -38.97
N LYS A 479 -32.18 11.38 -38.22
CA LYS A 479 -33.63 11.36 -37.94
C LYS A 479 -34.01 10.41 -36.81
N GLU A 480 -34.59 10.96 -35.75
CA GLU A 480 -35.37 10.18 -34.79
C GLU A 480 -36.63 9.60 -35.46
N LYS A 481 -37.06 8.41 -35.01
CA LYS A 481 -38.47 8.12 -34.74
C LYS A 481 -38.67 6.86 -33.91
N VAL A 482 -39.42 7.01 -32.82
CA VAL A 482 -39.86 5.92 -31.93
C VAL A 482 -40.99 5.10 -32.59
N LYS A 483 -40.90 3.76 -32.53
CA LYS A 483 -42.04 2.84 -32.27
C LYS A 483 -41.66 1.35 -32.24
N ASP A 484 -41.99 0.69 -31.13
CA ASP A 484 -42.48 -0.72 -31.08
C ASP A 484 -44.01 -0.72 -31.39
N PRO A 485 -44.76 -1.84 -31.60
CA PRO A 485 -44.64 -3.12 -30.86
C PRO A 485 -44.84 -4.47 -31.61
N GLU A 486 -44.31 -5.55 -31.00
CA GLU A 486 -44.81 -6.94 -30.88
C GLU A 486 -45.21 -7.86 -32.10
N LYS A 487 -44.69 -9.12 -32.05
CA LYS A 487 -45.33 -10.44 -32.39
C LYS A 487 -45.85 -10.68 -33.84
N GLU A 488 -45.70 -11.85 -34.48
CA GLU A 488 -45.86 -13.26 -34.03
C GLU A 488 -45.06 -14.32 -34.86
N LYS A 489 -45.34 -15.62 -34.63
CA LYS A 489 -44.53 -16.83 -34.90
C LYS A 489 -44.58 -17.44 -36.33
N GLY A 490 -43.54 -18.24 -36.66
CA GLY A 490 -43.56 -19.40 -37.58
C GLY A 490 -42.14 -19.98 -37.77
N LYS A 491 -41.75 -21.14 -37.21
CA LYS A 491 -41.96 -22.54 -37.67
C LYS A 491 -41.50 -22.78 -39.13
N GLU A 492 -40.67 -23.78 -39.47
CA GLU A 492 -40.13 -24.96 -38.74
C GLU A 492 -38.56 -24.98 -38.80
N LYS A 493 -37.72 -26.03 -38.63
CA LYS A 493 -37.88 -27.49 -38.41
C LYS A 493 -36.60 -28.14 -37.81
N ASP A 494 -36.67 -29.43 -37.46
CA ASP A 494 -35.58 -30.35 -37.04
C ASP A 494 -34.63 -30.75 -38.21
N ALA A 495 -33.47 -31.42 -38.05
CA ALA A 495 -32.76 -32.06 -36.93
C ALA A 495 -31.22 -31.87 -37.13
N GLU A 496 -30.25 -32.28 -36.29
CA GLU A 496 -30.07 -33.43 -35.39
C GLU A 496 -29.11 -33.13 -34.19
N ARG A 497 -28.67 -34.18 -33.48
CA ARG A 497 -27.53 -34.26 -32.54
C ARG A 497 -27.71 -33.66 -31.14
N LYS A 498 -28.48 -34.40 -30.34
CA LYS A 498 -28.30 -34.44 -28.88
C LYS A 498 -26.87 -34.92 -28.56
N GLY A 499 -26.15 -34.20 -27.69
CA GLY A 499 -24.82 -34.63 -27.20
C GLY A 499 -24.19 -33.69 -26.17
N GLU A 500 -24.24 -32.37 -26.39
CA GLU A 500 -23.45 -31.39 -25.62
C GLU A 500 -24.26 -30.64 -24.53
N ASN A 501 -25.59 -30.83 -24.53
CA ASN A 501 -26.61 -29.99 -23.88
C ASN A 501 -26.78 -30.20 -22.35
N GLU A 502 -25.69 -30.57 -21.65
CA GLU A 502 -25.60 -30.59 -20.19
C GLU A 502 -24.44 -29.73 -19.66
N LYS A 503 -23.26 -29.77 -20.32
CA LYS A 503 -22.15 -28.86 -19.98
C LYS A 503 -22.46 -27.39 -20.29
N GLU A 504 -23.29 -27.11 -21.29
CA GLU A 504 -23.81 -25.76 -21.53
C GLU A 504 -24.91 -25.37 -20.52
N LYS A 505 -25.74 -26.30 -20.06
CA LYS A 505 -26.78 -26.01 -19.05
C LYS A 505 -26.18 -25.61 -17.71
N LEU A 506 -25.13 -26.30 -17.25
CA LEU A 506 -24.49 -25.94 -15.98
C LEU A 506 -23.87 -24.53 -16.04
N LYS A 507 -23.15 -24.20 -17.13
CA LYS A 507 -22.57 -22.86 -17.34
C LYS A 507 -23.61 -21.76 -17.54
N SER A 508 -24.75 -22.04 -18.16
CA SER A 508 -25.84 -21.07 -18.32
C SER A 508 -26.65 -20.87 -17.04
N LEU A 509 -26.77 -21.88 -16.18
CA LEU A 509 -27.33 -21.78 -14.82
C LEU A 509 -26.45 -20.90 -13.91
N GLU A 510 -25.13 -21.13 -13.88
CA GLU A 510 -24.19 -20.26 -13.16
C GLU A 510 -24.24 -18.81 -13.70
N GLY A 511 -24.33 -18.67 -15.03
CA GLY A 511 -24.46 -17.38 -15.70
C GLY A 511 -25.72 -16.61 -15.30
N THR A 512 -26.89 -17.27 -15.34
CA THR A 512 -28.19 -16.65 -15.00
C THR A 512 -28.32 -16.33 -13.51
N ASN A 513 -27.78 -17.16 -12.62
CA ASN A 513 -27.74 -16.87 -11.18
C ASN A 513 -26.94 -15.59 -10.88
N LEU A 514 -25.77 -15.42 -11.52
CA LEU A 514 -24.99 -14.20 -11.39
C LEU A 514 -25.69 -12.99 -12.02
N ASP A 515 -26.26 -13.14 -13.22
CA ASP A 515 -26.92 -12.01 -13.89
C ASP A 515 -28.19 -11.55 -13.14
N ALA A 516 -28.88 -12.47 -12.45
CA ALA A 516 -29.97 -12.15 -11.51
C ALA A 516 -29.46 -11.43 -10.23
N LEU A 517 -28.28 -11.80 -9.71
CA LEU A 517 -27.65 -11.07 -8.61
C LEU A 517 -27.28 -9.64 -9.03
N LEU A 518 -26.71 -9.47 -10.24
CA LEU A 518 -26.36 -8.16 -10.79
C LEU A 518 -27.60 -7.28 -11.04
N GLN A 519 -28.77 -7.87 -11.34
CA GLN A 519 -30.05 -7.14 -11.41
C GLN A 519 -30.55 -6.62 -10.05
N ARG A 520 -30.06 -7.14 -8.92
CA ARG A 520 -30.38 -6.63 -7.57
C ARG A 520 -29.55 -5.40 -7.17
N LEU A 521 -28.40 -5.16 -7.81
CA LEU A 521 -27.49 -4.05 -7.46
C LEU A 521 -28.18 -2.67 -7.39
N PRO A 522 -29.02 -2.23 -8.35
CA PRO A 522 -29.67 -0.92 -8.28
C PRO A 522 -30.68 -0.75 -7.15
N GLY A 523 -31.13 -1.85 -6.52
CA GLY A 523 -32.00 -1.82 -5.34
C GLY A 523 -31.26 -1.75 -4.00
N CYS A 524 -29.91 -1.83 -4.01
CA CYS A 524 -29.11 -1.90 -2.79
C CYS A 524 -28.79 -0.52 -2.20
N VAL A 525 -29.85 0.20 -1.80
CA VAL A 525 -29.82 1.56 -1.25
C VAL A 525 -29.65 1.62 0.28
N SER A 526 -29.06 0.58 0.88
CA SER A 526 -28.73 0.56 2.32
C SER A 526 -27.55 -0.36 2.60
N ARG A 527 -26.86 -0.13 3.73
CA ARG A 527 -25.69 -0.91 4.19
C ARG A 527 -25.99 -2.41 4.22
N ASP A 528 -27.07 -2.80 4.89
CA ASP A 528 -27.35 -4.20 5.17
C ASP A 528 -27.76 -4.96 3.89
N LEU A 529 -28.39 -4.28 2.91
CA LEU A 529 -28.68 -4.86 1.59
C LEU A 529 -27.42 -5.09 0.76
N ILE A 530 -26.48 -4.12 0.73
CA ILE A 530 -25.25 -4.28 -0.07
C ILE A 530 -24.27 -5.26 0.58
N ASP A 531 -24.20 -5.29 1.91
CA ASP A 531 -23.37 -6.26 2.64
C ASP A 531 -23.90 -7.70 2.42
N GLN A 532 -25.21 -7.92 2.49
CA GLN A 532 -25.82 -9.21 2.14
C GLN A 532 -25.56 -9.58 0.67
N LEU A 533 -25.71 -8.65 -0.28
CA LEU A 533 -25.42 -8.92 -1.69
C LEU A 533 -23.93 -9.24 -1.93
N THR A 534 -23.04 -8.69 -1.09
CA THR A 534 -21.61 -8.99 -1.13
C THR A 534 -21.33 -10.43 -0.68
N VAL A 535 -22.00 -10.89 0.40
CA VAL A 535 -21.95 -12.28 0.85
C VAL A 535 -22.56 -13.21 -0.22
N ASP A 536 -23.74 -12.88 -0.76
CA ASP A 536 -24.39 -13.63 -1.86
C ASP A 536 -23.43 -13.81 -3.06
N PHE A 537 -22.66 -12.77 -3.42
CA PHE A 537 -21.71 -12.81 -4.53
C PHE A 537 -20.52 -13.74 -4.27
N CYS A 538 -20.06 -13.88 -3.02
CA CYS A 538 -18.93 -14.75 -2.69
C CYS A 538 -19.24 -16.23 -2.98
N TYR A 539 -20.50 -16.66 -2.85
CA TYR A 539 -20.95 -18.00 -3.27
C TYR A 539 -20.96 -18.22 -4.79
N LEU A 540 -20.88 -17.14 -5.58
CA LEU A 540 -20.76 -17.18 -7.05
C LEU A 540 -19.37 -16.74 -7.55
N ASN A 541 -18.35 -16.75 -6.67
CA ASN A 541 -17.00 -16.28 -6.97
C ASN A 541 -16.32 -17.10 -8.08
N SER A 542 -16.00 -16.44 -9.19
CA SER A 542 -15.08 -16.97 -10.20
C SER A 542 -14.34 -15.83 -10.89
N LYS A 543 -13.22 -16.14 -11.57
CA LYS A 543 -12.47 -15.17 -12.38
C LYS A 543 -13.29 -14.57 -13.54
N SER A 544 -14.39 -15.22 -13.92
CA SER A 544 -15.39 -14.67 -14.85
C SER A 544 -16.38 -13.77 -14.12
N SER A 545 -16.92 -14.23 -12.98
CA SER A 545 -17.87 -13.49 -12.14
C SER A 545 -17.31 -12.15 -11.68
N ARG A 546 -16.06 -12.10 -11.23
CA ARG A 546 -15.36 -10.88 -10.80
C ARG A 546 -15.19 -9.87 -11.93
N LYS A 547 -14.96 -10.33 -13.17
CA LYS A 547 -14.92 -9.48 -14.37
C LYS A 547 -16.30 -8.96 -14.78
N LYS A 548 -17.35 -9.79 -14.67
CA LYS A 548 -18.74 -9.36 -14.85
C LYS A 548 -19.13 -8.31 -13.81
N LEU A 549 -18.83 -8.54 -12.53
CA LEU A 549 -19.10 -7.62 -11.43
C LEU A 549 -18.40 -6.27 -11.62
N ALA A 550 -17.08 -6.25 -11.87
CA ALA A 550 -16.36 -4.98 -12.07
C ALA A 550 -16.95 -4.14 -13.22
N ARG A 551 -17.41 -4.80 -14.30
CA ARG A 551 -18.12 -4.14 -15.41
C ARG A 551 -19.53 -3.67 -15.03
N ALA A 552 -20.27 -4.41 -14.21
CA ALA A 552 -21.59 -3.99 -13.74
C ALA A 552 -21.48 -2.77 -12.80
N LEU A 553 -20.54 -2.81 -11.87
CA LEU A 553 -20.24 -1.71 -10.95
C LEU A 553 -19.76 -0.46 -11.70
N PHE A 554 -18.91 -0.59 -12.73
CA PHE A 554 -18.50 0.55 -13.57
C PHE A 554 -19.67 1.22 -14.32
N ASN A 555 -20.67 0.43 -14.74
CA ASN A 555 -21.80 0.91 -15.55
C ASN A 555 -22.96 1.47 -14.70
N VAL A 556 -22.66 2.25 -13.65
CA VAL A 556 -23.69 2.94 -12.85
C VAL A 556 -24.49 3.91 -13.74
N PRO A 557 -25.83 3.93 -13.65
CA PRO A 557 -26.65 4.93 -14.31
C PRO A 557 -26.26 6.34 -13.86
N ARG A 558 -26.14 7.26 -14.82
CA ARG A 558 -25.68 8.65 -14.58
C ARG A 558 -26.59 9.44 -13.63
N THR A 559 -27.86 9.08 -13.58
CA THR A 559 -28.90 9.64 -12.71
C THR A 559 -28.81 9.13 -11.26
N SER A 560 -28.15 8.00 -11.03
CA SER A 560 -28.16 7.27 -9.76
C SER A 560 -26.83 7.36 -9.02
N LEU A 561 -26.44 8.59 -8.67
CA LEU A 561 -25.18 8.89 -7.99
C LEU A 561 -25.21 8.45 -6.50
N GLU A 562 -26.40 8.24 -5.94
CA GLU A 562 -26.63 7.67 -4.61
C GLU A 562 -26.17 6.21 -4.44
N LEU A 563 -25.94 5.49 -5.55
CA LEU A 563 -25.45 4.10 -5.51
C LEU A 563 -23.93 4.01 -5.32
N LEU A 564 -23.18 5.09 -5.59
CA LEU A 564 -21.71 5.09 -5.58
C LEU A 564 -21.07 4.73 -4.22
N PRO A 565 -21.58 5.21 -3.06
CA PRO A 565 -21.04 4.82 -1.75
C PRO A 565 -21.25 3.33 -1.46
N TYR A 566 -22.42 2.78 -1.79
CA TYR A 566 -22.74 1.35 -1.61
C TYR A 566 -21.89 0.46 -2.50
N TYR A 567 -21.77 0.81 -3.79
CA TYR A 567 -20.91 0.07 -4.73
C TYR A 567 -19.44 0.12 -4.31
N SER A 568 -18.98 1.25 -3.77
CA SER A 568 -17.63 1.36 -3.19
C SER A 568 -17.46 0.50 -1.93
N ARG A 569 -18.48 0.42 -1.06
CA ARG A 569 -18.48 -0.48 0.11
C ARG A 569 -18.40 -1.95 -0.28
N MET A 570 -19.11 -2.38 -1.32
CA MET A 570 -19.00 -3.74 -1.88
C MET A 570 -17.57 -4.03 -2.35
N VAL A 571 -16.97 -3.10 -3.10
CA VAL A 571 -15.59 -3.23 -3.59
C VAL A 571 -14.57 -3.27 -2.45
N ALA A 572 -14.75 -2.42 -1.43
CA ALA A 572 -13.88 -2.39 -0.25
C ALA A 572 -13.95 -3.71 0.52
N THR A 573 -15.17 -4.19 0.78
CA THR A 573 -15.42 -5.47 1.46
C THR A 573 -14.81 -6.64 0.69
N LEU A 574 -15.01 -6.72 -0.63
CA LEU A 574 -14.40 -7.75 -1.47
C LEU A 574 -12.87 -7.65 -1.57
N SER A 575 -12.29 -6.45 -1.46
CA SER A 575 -10.82 -6.28 -1.56
C SER A 575 -10.04 -7.00 -0.46
N THR A 576 -10.68 -7.32 0.67
CA THR A 576 -10.11 -8.09 1.77
C THR A 576 -9.66 -9.49 1.36
N CYS A 577 -10.35 -10.11 0.39
CA CYS A 577 -10.05 -11.46 -0.12
C CYS A 577 -9.73 -11.50 -1.62
N MET A 578 -10.29 -10.59 -2.43
CA MET A 578 -10.17 -10.56 -3.89
C MET A 578 -9.78 -9.18 -4.44
N LYS A 579 -8.52 -8.78 -4.18
CA LYS A 579 -7.92 -7.50 -4.65
C LYS A 579 -7.99 -7.26 -6.17
N ASP A 580 -8.31 -8.27 -6.98
CA ASP A 580 -8.46 -8.11 -8.44
C ASP A 580 -9.71 -7.32 -8.85
N VAL A 581 -10.82 -7.38 -8.09
CA VAL A 581 -12.03 -6.58 -8.36
C VAL A 581 -11.76 -5.09 -8.24
N SER A 582 -11.13 -4.67 -7.13
CA SER A 582 -10.76 -3.28 -6.86
C SER A 582 -9.79 -2.72 -7.90
N SER A 583 -8.74 -3.48 -8.27
CA SER A 583 -7.78 -3.01 -9.28
C SER A 583 -8.40 -2.89 -10.67
N MET A 584 -9.28 -3.83 -11.08
CA MET A 584 -9.94 -3.75 -12.39
C MET A 584 -10.87 -2.54 -12.47
N LEU A 585 -11.65 -2.26 -11.41
CA LEU A 585 -12.56 -1.11 -11.40
C LEU A 585 -11.81 0.22 -11.38
N LEU A 586 -10.77 0.35 -10.53
CA LEU A 586 -9.98 1.58 -10.45
C LEU A 586 -9.29 1.91 -11.79
N GLN A 587 -8.68 0.90 -12.45
CA GLN A 587 -8.09 1.09 -13.77
C GLN A 587 -9.12 1.58 -14.79
N MET A 588 -10.31 0.98 -14.84
CA MET A 588 -11.37 1.40 -15.77
C MET A 588 -11.83 2.85 -15.50
N LEU A 589 -11.88 3.28 -14.23
CA LEU A 589 -12.24 4.65 -13.86
C LEU A 589 -11.14 5.66 -14.19
N GLU A 590 -9.86 5.32 -13.97
CA GLU A 590 -8.71 6.16 -14.35
C GLU A 590 -8.57 6.30 -15.87
N GLU A 591 -8.76 5.22 -16.64
CA GLU A 591 -8.76 5.25 -18.11
C GLU A 591 -9.92 6.11 -18.65
N GLU A 592 -11.13 5.97 -18.10
CA GLU A 592 -12.27 6.82 -18.45
C GLU A 592 -12.03 8.29 -18.07
N PHE A 593 -11.46 8.58 -16.90
CA PHE A 593 -11.13 9.95 -16.49
C PHE A 593 -10.16 10.61 -17.49
N ASN A 594 -9.06 9.93 -17.81
CA ASN A 594 -8.04 10.45 -18.74
C ASN A 594 -8.58 10.63 -20.16
N PHE A 595 -9.53 9.80 -20.61
CA PHE A 595 -10.23 10.00 -21.87
C PHE A 595 -11.22 11.18 -21.82
N LEU A 596 -11.94 11.35 -20.72
CA LEU A 596 -12.96 12.40 -20.56
C LEU A 596 -12.36 13.79 -20.30
N ILE A 597 -11.27 13.91 -19.53
CA ILE A 597 -10.67 15.22 -19.21
C ILE A 597 -10.17 15.95 -20.47
N ASN A 598 -9.63 15.20 -21.44
CA ASN A 598 -9.15 15.72 -22.71
C ASN A 598 -10.28 16.13 -23.69
N LYS A 599 -11.53 15.73 -23.46
CA LYS A 599 -12.68 16.10 -24.29
C LYS A 599 -13.33 17.40 -23.81
N LYS A 600 -13.20 18.46 -24.62
CA LYS A 600 -13.72 19.81 -24.31
C LYS A 600 -15.24 19.97 -24.43
N ASP A 601 -15.92 18.96 -24.99
CA ASP A 601 -17.36 18.95 -25.24
C ASP A 601 -18.18 18.81 -23.94
N GLN A 602 -19.25 19.59 -23.82
CA GLN A 602 -20.15 19.61 -22.67
C GLN A 602 -21.16 18.45 -22.65
N MET A 603 -21.41 17.78 -23.79
CA MET A 603 -22.44 16.73 -23.92
C MET A 603 -22.25 15.49 -23.01
N ASN A 604 -21.16 15.40 -22.24
CA ASN A 604 -20.86 14.26 -21.36
C ASN A 604 -20.58 14.67 -19.89
N ILE A 605 -21.01 15.86 -19.45
CA ILE A 605 -20.76 16.36 -18.09
C ILE A 605 -21.21 15.38 -17.00
N GLU A 606 -22.40 14.77 -17.15
CA GLU A 606 -22.91 13.73 -16.25
C GLU A 606 -21.95 12.54 -16.09
N THR A 607 -21.34 12.08 -17.19
CA THR A 607 -20.36 10.98 -17.19
C THR A 607 -19.11 11.39 -16.44
N LYS A 608 -18.62 12.63 -16.63
CA LYS A 608 -17.46 13.16 -15.91
C LYS A 608 -17.76 13.23 -14.40
N ILE A 609 -18.96 13.69 -14.01
CA ILE A 609 -19.40 13.77 -12.62
C ILE A 609 -19.53 12.38 -11.99
N ARG A 610 -20.19 11.42 -12.66
CA ARG A 610 -20.30 10.02 -12.18
C ARG A 610 -18.93 9.41 -11.93
N ASN A 611 -18.03 9.51 -12.92
CA ASN A 611 -16.66 8.99 -12.85
C ASN A 611 -15.90 9.57 -11.65
N ILE A 612 -15.86 10.90 -11.52
CA ILE A 612 -15.04 11.55 -10.50
C ILE A 612 -15.60 11.36 -9.08
N ARG A 613 -16.93 11.32 -8.92
CA ARG A 613 -17.58 10.95 -7.65
C ARG A 613 -17.25 9.52 -7.26
N PHE A 614 -17.21 8.57 -8.20
CA PHE A 614 -16.89 7.18 -7.88
C PHE A 614 -15.43 7.02 -7.41
N ILE A 615 -14.48 7.72 -8.05
CA ILE A 615 -13.09 7.79 -7.60
C ILE A 615 -13.00 8.40 -6.17
N GLY A 616 -13.79 9.44 -5.89
CA GLY A 616 -13.88 10.04 -4.55
C GLY A 616 -14.46 9.12 -3.47
N GLU A 617 -15.50 8.34 -3.80
CA GLU A 617 -16.06 7.33 -2.88
C GLU A 617 -15.07 6.19 -2.61
N LEU A 618 -14.40 5.66 -3.64
CA LEU A 618 -13.36 4.65 -3.48
C LEU A 618 -12.16 5.17 -2.66
N CYS A 619 -11.89 6.48 -2.68
CA CYS A 619 -10.82 7.08 -1.86
C CYS A 619 -11.17 7.10 -0.36
N LYS A 620 -12.44 7.35 -0.02
CA LYS A 620 -12.93 7.27 1.38
C LYS A 620 -12.82 5.85 1.97
N PHE A 621 -12.93 4.82 1.14
CA PHE A 621 -12.65 3.43 1.49
C PHE A 621 -11.16 3.02 1.36
N ARG A 622 -10.24 3.96 1.12
CA ARG A 622 -8.80 3.74 0.84
C ARG A 622 -8.47 2.90 -0.41
N ILE A 623 -9.47 2.48 -1.19
CA ILE A 623 -9.30 1.69 -2.42
C ILE A 623 -8.71 2.51 -3.57
N ALA A 624 -9.09 3.79 -3.70
CA ALA A 624 -8.44 4.72 -4.62
C ALA A 624 -7.36 5.52 -3.87
N PRO A 625 -6.06 5.40 -4.23
CA PRO A 625 -5.00 6.15 -3.57
C PRO A 625 -5.23 7.66 -3.65
N ALA A 626 -4.91 8.39 -2.57
CA ALA A 626 -5.02 9.85 -2.56
C ALA A 626 -4.16 10.52 -3.66
N SER A 627 -3.07 9.85 -4.11
CA SER A 627 -2.28 10.28 -5.28
C SER A 627 -3.08 10.31 -6.58
N THR A 628 -3.97 9.34 -6.82
CA THR A 628 -4.89 9.36 -7.99
C THR A 628 -5.83 10.56 -7.87
N VAL A 629 -6.46 10.75 -6.70
CA VAL A 629 -7.39 11.86 -6.47
C VAL A 629 -6.71 13.23 -6.67
N PHE A 630 -5.50 13.42 -6.14
CA PHE A 630 -4.74 14.65 -6.35
C PHE A 630 -4.30 14.85 -7.80
N SER A 631 -4.00 13.78 -8.55
CA SER A 631 -3.71 13.87 -9.99
C SER A 631 -4.95 14.30 -10.79
N CYS A 632 -6.11 13.71 -10.50
CA CYS A 632 -7.38 14.10 -11.11
C CYS A 632 -7.75 15.56 -10.79
N LEU A 633 -7.64 15.96 -9.52
CA LEU A 633 -7.89 17.34 -9.10
C LEU A 633 -6.93 18.32 -9.77
N LYS A 634 -5.63 18.01 -9.82
CA LYS A 634 -4.62 18.83 -10.50
C LYS A 634 -4.94 18.99 -11.98
N ALA A 635 -5.32 17.93 -12.69
CA ALA A 635 -5.69 18.01 -14.10
C ALA A 635 -6.89 18.94 -14.34
N CYS A 636 -7.87 18.97 -13.43
CA CYS A 636 -8.99 19.91 -13.50
C CYS A 636 -8.62 21.36 -13.15
N LEU A 637 -7.61 21.58 -12.30
CA LEU A 637 -7.10 22.91 -11.94
C LEU A 637 -6.13 23.47 -13.01
N ASP A 638 -5.36 22.62 -13.68
CA ASP A 638 -4.45 23.00 -14.77
C ASP A 638 -5.24 23.57 -15.97
N ASP A 639 -6.31 22.89 -16.43
CA ASP A 639 -7.27 23.43 -17.42
C ASP A 639 -8.62 23.80 -16.77
N PHE A 640 -8.57 24.75 -15.84
CA PHE A 640 -9.74 25.25 -15.11
C PHE A 640 -10.69 26.03 -16.06
N THR A 641 -11.61 25.29 -16.69
CA THR A 641 -12.65 25.76 -17.63
C THR A 641 -14.00 25.14 -17.27
N HIS A 642 -15.11 25.70 -17.77
CA HIS A 642 -16.49 25.42 -17.32
C HIS A 642 -16.76 23.99 -16.80
N HIS A 643 -16.60 22.97 -17.64
CA HIS A 643 -16.93 21.60 -17.24
C HIS A 643 -15.91 20.98 -16.26
N ASN A 644 -14.64 21.42 -16.28
CA ASN A 644 -13.62 20.99 -15.32
C ASN A 644 -13.83 21.64 -13.94
N ILE A 645 -14.45 22.83 -13.88
CA ILE A 645 -14.88 23.46 -12.61
C ILE A 645 -15.96 22.59 -11.96
N ASP A 646 -17.00 22.21 -12.71
CA ASP A 646 -18.05 21.30 -12.20
C ASP A 646 -17.45 19.97 -11.70
N VAL A 647 -16.55 19.35 -12.48
CA VAL A 647 -15.86 18.09 -12.10
C VAL A 647 -15.00 18.25 -10.83
N ALA A 648 -14.20 19.31 -10.73
CA ALA A 648 -13.38 19.58 -9.55
C ALA A 648 -14.24 19.79 -8.30
N CYS A 649 -15.32 20.57 -8.39
CA CYS A 649 -16.21 20.81 -7.27
C CYS A 649 -16.90 19.51 -6.81
N ASN A 650 -17.34 18.66 -7.74
CA ASN A 650 -17.94 17.36 -7.42
C ASN A 650 -16.96 16.39 -6.72
N LEU A 651 -15.67 16.42 -7.08
CA LEU A 651 -14.64 15.65 -6.37
C LEU A 651 -14.45 16.14 -4.92
N LEU A 652 -14.38 17.46 -4.76
CA LEU A 652 -14.22 18.13 -3.46
C LEU A 652 -15.42 17.88 -2.54
N GLU A 653 -16.65 17.98 -3.06
CA GLU A 653 -17.89 17.61 -2.37
C GLU A 653 -17.87 16.14 -1.89
N THR A 654 -17.26 15.25 -2.65
CA THR A 654 -17.27 13.80 -2.36
C THR A 654 -16.24 13.39 -1.30
N CYS A 655 -14.99 13.85 -1.44
CA CYS A 655 -13.87 13.38 -0.60
C CYS A 655 -12.89 14.48 -0.15
N GLY A 656 -13.07 15.74 -0.56
CA GLY A 656 -12.13 16.81 -0.23
C GLY A 656 -12.04 17.13 1.26
N ARG A 657 -13.15 17.01 2.00
CA ARG A 657 -13.19 17.13 3.47
C ARG A 657 -12.42 16.01 4.17
N PHE A 658 -12.59 14.76 3.72
CA PHE A 658 -11.87 13.59 4.20
C PHE A 658 -10.35 13.74 3.97
N LEU A 659 -9.93 14.20 2.78
CA LEU A 659 -8.54 14.51 2.48
C LEU A 659 -8.00 15.74 3.22
N TYR A 660 -8.86 16.67 3.63
CA TYR A 660 -8.47 17.84 4.43
C TYR A 660 -8.22 17.48 5.90
N ARG A 661 -9.04 16.59 6.49
CA ARG A 661 -8.86 16.13 7.87
C ARG A 661 -7.90 14.94 8.03
N SER A 662 -7.62 14.18 6.97
CA SER A 662 -6.64 13.08 7.01
C SER A 662 -5.22 13.62 7.16
N PRO A 663 -4.48 13.28 8.23
CA PRO A 663 -3.21 13.94 8.58
C PRO A 663 -2.09 13.74 7.54
N GLU A 664 -2.18 12.68 6.73
CA GLU A 664 -1.26 12.40 5.62
C GLU A 664 -1.43 13.36 4.43
N THR A 665 -2.62 13.96 4.29
CA THR A 665 -3.02 14.71 3.10
C THR A 665 -3.47 16.15 3.38
N THR A 666 -3.75 16.51 4.64
CA THR A 666 -4.17 17.86 5.07
C THR A 666 -3.39 19.00 4.40
N VAL A 667 -2.05 18.94 4.44
CA VAL A 667 -1.18 20.00 3.89
C VAL A 667 -1.33 20.12 2.38
N ARG A 668 -1.34 18.99 1.66
CA ARG A 668 -1.51 18.98 0.20
C ARG A 668 -2.92 19.42 -0.21
N MET A 669 -3.93 19.01 0.56
CA MET A 669 -5.32 19.41 0.34
C MET A 669 -5.52 20.92 0.57
N ALA A 670 -4.90 21.48 1.62
CA ALA A 670 -4.88 22.93 1.86
C ALA A 670 -4.30 23.71 0.66
N ASN A 671 -3.13 23.29 0.16
CA ASN A 671 -2.49 23.91 -1.00
C ASN A 671 -3.39 23.85 -2.26
N MET A 672 -4.08 22.73 -2.51
CA MET A 672 -5.02 22.60 -3.63
C MET A 672 -6.25 23.52 -3.47
N LEU A 673 -6.77 23.67 -2.26
CA LEU A 673 -7.90 24.58 -1.95
C LEU A 673 -7.51 26.06 -2.12
N GLU A 674 -6.27 26.44 -1.80
CA GLU A 674 -5.75 27.78 -2.07
C GLU A 674 -5.59 28.06 -3.58
N ILE A 675 -5.09 27.08 -4.35
CA ILE A 675 -5.01 27.17 -5.82
C ILE A 675 -6.40 27.34 -6.44
N LEU A 676 -7.39 26.57 -5.97
CA LEU A 676 -8.79 26.66 -6.40
C LEU A 676 -9.36 28.08 -6.18
N MET A 677 -9.21 28.64 -4.98
CA MET A 677 -9.69 29.99 -4.66
C MET A 677 -8.94 31.08 -5.44
N ARG A 678 -7.63 30.90 -5.67
CA ARG A 678 -6.85 31.81 -6.52
C ARG A 678 -7.33 31.78 -7.98
N LEU A 679 -7.59 30.59 -8.53
CA LEU A 679 -8.10 30.43 -9.90
C LEU A 679 -9.49 31.07 -10.05
N LYS A 680 -10.40 30.83 -9.10
CA LYS A 680 -11.74 31.46 -9.05
C LYS A 680 -11.64 32.99 -9.13
N ASN A 681 -10.79 33.60 -8.30
CA ASN A 681 -10.63 35.06 -8.23
C ASN A 681 -9.93 35.68 -9.45
N VAL A 682 -9.17 34.91 -10.24
CA VAL A 682 -8.43 35.39 -11.43
C VAL A 682 -9.18 35.12 -12.73
N LYS A 683 -9.98 34.05 -12.80
CA LYS A 683 -10.66 33.61 -14.04
C LYS A 683 -11.98 34.34 -14.34
N ASN A 684 -12.47 35.19 -13.44
CA ASN A 684 -13.76 35.90 -13.57
C ASN A 684 -14.93 34.95 -13.93
N LEU A 685 -15.13 33.94 -13.10
CA LEU A 685 -16.20 32.94 -13.28
C LEU A 685 -17.59 33.58 -13.26
N ASP A 686 -18.56 32.94 -13.93
CA ASP A 686 -19.96 33.32 -13.80
C ASP A 686 -20.49 33.05 -12.38
N PRO A 687 -21.65 33.64 -11.98
CA PRO A 687 -22.17 33.50 -10.63
C PRO A 687 -22.44 32.05 -10.19
N ARG A 688 -22.82 31.14 -11.09
CA ARG A 688 -23.06 29.72 -10.76
C ARG A 688 -21.73 29.02 -10.45
N HIS A 689 -20.72 29.15 -11.32
CA HIS A 689 -19.41 28.54 -11.08
C HIS A 689 -18.69 29.16 -9.89
N SER A 690 -18.80 30.48 -9.69
CA SER A 690 -18.26 31.17 -8.52
C SER A 690 -18.85 30.62 -7.21
N THR A 691 -20.18 30.47 -7.14
CA THR A 691 -20.88 29.92 -5.97
C THR A 691 -20.57 28.43 -5.75
N LEU A 692 -20.48 27.64 -6.83
CA LEU A 692 -20.14 26.21 -6.74
C LEU A 692 -18.74 26.00 -6.14
N VAL A 693 -17.76 26.81 -6.54
CA VAL A 693 -16.40 26.76 -5.98
C VAL A 693 -16.37 27.17 -4.51
N GLU A 694 -17.14 28.18 -4.10
CA GLU A 694 -17.27 28.55 -2.68
C GLU A 694 -17.88 27.42 -1.84
N ASN A 695 -18.98 26.82 -2.32
CA ASN A 695 -19.64 25.70 -1.64
C ASN A 695 -18.70 24.51 -1.46
N ALA A 696 -18.00 24.11 -2.53
CA ALA A 696 -17.02 23.01 -2.48
C ALA A 696 -15.85 23.33 -1.53
N TYR A 697 -15.33 24.56 -1.54
CA TYR A 697 -14.28 25.01 -0.62
C TYR A 697 -14.73 24.93 0.85
N TYR A 698 -15.88 25.50 1.20
CA TYR A 698 -16.38 25.53 2.57
C TYR A 698 -16.90 24.17 3.08
N LEU A 699 -17.24 23.24 2.19
CA LEU A 699 -17.52 21.84 2.55
C LEU A 699 -16.22 21.11 2.92
N CYS A 700 -15.11 21.36 2.22
CA CYS A 700 -13.80 20.79 2.55
C CYS A 700 -13.19 21.40 3.81
N LYS A 701 -13.20 22.74 3.89
CA LYS A 701 -12.68 23.54 5.01
C LYS A 701 -13.80 24.44 5.55
N PRO A 702 -14.58 23.98 6.54
CA PRO A 702 -15.58 24.81 7.20
C PRO A 702 -14.96 26.10 7.75
N PRO A 703 -15.67 27.24 7.68
CA PRO A 703 -15.24 28.45 8.40
C PRO A 703 -15.24 28.16 9.91
N GLU A 704 -14.24 28.68 10.62
CA GLU A 704 -14.01 28.43 12.05
C GLU A 704 -15.16 28.93 12.94
N ARG A 705 -16.20 28.11 13.06
CA ARG A 705 -17.25 28.26 14.06
C ARG A 705 -16.75 27.61 15.34
N SER A 706 -16.48 28.43 16.36
CA SER A 706 -16.06 27.95 17.69
C SER A 706 -16.91 26.77 18.13
N ALA A 707 -16.26 25.61 18.33
CA ALA A 707 -16.93 24.38 18.69
C ALA A 707 -17.75 24.61 19.97
N ARG A 708 -19.04 24.22 19.95
CA ARG A 708 -19.94 24.41 21.10
C ARG A 708 -19.50 23.52 22.26
N VAL A 709 -18.56 24.00 23.06
CA VAL A 709 -18.03 23.33 24.27
C VAL A 709 -19.20 22.79 25.08
N SER A 710 -19.28 21.46 25.19
CA SER A 710 -20.33 20.77 25.93
C SER A 710 -20.16 21.10 27.41
N LYS A 711 -20.91 22.10 27.89
CA LYS A 711 -20.76 22.61 29.26
C LYS A 711 -20.91 21.46 30.25
N VAL A 712 -19.81 21.07 30.89
CA VAL A 712 -19.80 20.06 31.96
C VAL A 712 -20.72 20.54 33.07
N ARG A 713 -21.56 19.65 33.60
CA ARG A 713 -22.60 19.97 34.59
C ARG A 713 -22.56 18.93 35.73
N PRO A 714 -22.76 19.33 37.00
CA PRO A 714 -22.96 18.41 38.11
C PRO A 714 -24.07 17.38 37.80
N PRO A 715 -24.00 16.14 38.34
CA PRO A 715 -25.00 15.10 38.08
C PRO A 715 -26.45 15.54 38.36
N LEU A 716 -26.68 16.30 39.44
CA LEU A 716 -28.00 16.86 39.79
C LEU A 716 -28.57 17.75 38.66
N TYR A 717 -27.73 18.59 38.05
CA TYR A 717 -28.11 19.45 36.93
C TYR A 717 -28.32 18.66 35.63
N GLN A 718 -27.65 17.53 35.44
CA GLN A 718 -27.94 16.61 34.34
C GLN A 718 -29.28 15.90 34.55
N TYR A 719 -29.57 15.45 35.78
CA TYR A 719 -30.82 14.79 36.14
C TYR A 719 -32.05 15.71 35.97
N ILE A 720 -32.00 16.94 36.51
CA ILE A 720 -33.06 17.95 36.32
C ILE A 720 -33.29 18.22 34.82
N ARG A 721 -32.22 18.29 34.01
CA ARG A 721 -32.34 18.46 32.56
C ARG A 721 -32.94 17.24 31.86
N LYS A 722 -32.64 16.02 32.28
CA LYS A 722 -33.26 14.80 31.73
C LYS A 722 -34.75 14.80 32.02
N LEU A 723 -35.14 15.05 33.27
CA LEU A 723 -36.54 15.12 33.70
C LEU A 723 -37.36 16.12 32.88
N LEU A 724 -36.84 17.32 32.60
CA LEU A 724 -37.58 18.40 31.94
C LEU A 724 -37.48 18.43 30.40
N PHE A 725 -36.37 17.95 29.81
CA PHE A 725 -36.11 18.08 28.36
C PHE A 725 -36.00 16.73 27.62
N SER A 726 -36.19 15.61 28.31
CA SER A 726 -36.12 14.27 27.70
C SER A 726 -37.25 13.37 28.18
N ASP A 727 -37.49 13.31 29.49
CA ASP A 727 -38.46 12.39 30.09
C ASP A 727 -39.89 12.96 30.14
N LEU A 728 -40.08 14.28 30.04
CA LEU A 728 -41.38 14.94 30.21
C LEU A 728 -42.31 14.80 28.99
N ASP A 729 -43.43 14.13 29.19
CA ASP A 729 -44.58 14.10 28.28
C ASP A 729 -45.92 14.03 29.04
N LYS A 730 -47.03 13.82 28.30
CA LYS A 730 -48.38 13.76 28.86
C LYS A 730 -48.65 12.53 29.75
N SER A 731 -47.86 11.46 29.61
CA SER A 731 -47.95 10.24 30.40
C SER A 731 -47.02 10.25 31.62
N SER A 732 -45.86 10.90 31.49
CA SER A 732 -44.83 10.90 32.53
C SER A 732 -44.94 12.06 33.53
N ILE A 733 -45.79 13.06 33.28
CA ILE A 733 -45.87 14.28 34.13
C ILE A 733 -46.05 13.98 35.62
N GLU A 734 -46.88 13.00 36.01
CA GLU A 734 -47.03 12.60 37.42
C GLU A 734 -45.77 11.94 38.00
N HIS A 735 -44.98 11.25 37.17
CA HIS A 735 -43.69 10.71 37.59
C HIS A 735 -42.68 11.86 37.75
N VAL A 736 -42.55 12.73 36.74
CA VAL A 736 -41.64 13.88 36.77
C VAL A 736 -41.92 14.76 37.98
N LEU A 737 -43.18 15.13 38.23
CA LEU A 737 -43.60 15.90 39.40
C LEU A 737 -43.19 15.23 40.73
N ARG A 738 -43.36 13.90 40.83
CA ARG A 738 -42.93 13.13 42.01
C ARG A 738 -41.42 13.03 42.18
N GLN A 739 -40.60 13.26 41.15
CA GLN A 739 -39.15 13.37 41.29
C GLN A 739 -38.71 14.80 41.59
N LEU A 740 -39.31 15.82 40.96
CA LEU A 740 -39.02 17.24 41.25
C LEU A 740 -39.29 17.59 42.72
N ARG A 741 -40.38 17.05 43.29
CA ARG A 741 -40.70 17.16 44.73
C ARG A 741 -39.71 16.48 45.69
N LYS A 742 -38.72 15.72 45.20
CA LYS A 742 -37.70 15.03 46.01
C LYS A 742 -36.29 15.61 45.85
N LEU A 743 -36.13 16.67 45.05
CA LEU A 743 -34.83 17.31 44.86
C LEU A 743 -34.38 18.03 46.16
N PRO A 744 -33.08 18.24 46.37
CA PRO A 744 -32.57 19.11 47.42
C PRO A 744 -32.80 20.58 47.01
N TRP A 745 -34.01 21.09 47.23
CA TRP A 745 -34.47 22.39 46.71
C TRP A 745 -33.50 23.54 47.00
N SER A 746 -32.99 23.63 48.24
CA SER A 746 -32.00 24.62 48.68
C SER A 746 -30.68 24.63 47.87
N GLU A 747 -30.36 23.56 47.15
CA GLU A 747 -29.17 23.46 46.29
C GLU A 747 -29.47 23.69 44.80
N CYS A 748 -30.72 23.50 44.35
CA CYS A 748 -31.05 23.43 42.93
C CYS A 748 -32.18 24.32 42.44
N GLU A 749 -32.92 25.02 43.31
CA GLU A 749 -34.07 25.85 42.95
C GLU A 749 -33.76 26.88 41.85
N ALA A 750 -32.70 27.68 42.02
CA ALA A 750 -32.26 28.64 41.00
C ALA A 750 -31.83 27.97 39.68
N TYR A 751 -31.42 26.69 39.69
CA TYR A 751 -31.15 25.93 38.48
C TYR A 751 -32.44 25.37 37.83
N LEU A 752 -33.41 25.00 38.66
CA LEU A 752 -34.72 24.50 38.23
C LEU A 752 -35.53 25.62 37.56
N LEU A 753 -35.60 26.81 38.17
CA LEU A 753 -36.19 28.03 37.60
C LEU A 753 -35.55 28.34 36.23
N LYS A 754 -34.21 28.31 36.19
CA LYS A 754 -33.39 28.49 34.99
C LYS A 754 -33.55 27.37 33.95
N CYS A 755 -34.25 26.28 34.26
CA CYS A 755 -34.70 25.27 33.30
C CYS A 755 -36.16 25.47 32.88
N PHE A 756 -37.05 25.90 33.79
CA PHE A 756 -38.44 26.27 33.45
C PHE A 756 -38.46 27.42 32.42
N MET A 757 -37.61 28.44 32.55
CA MET A 757 -37.40 29.51 31.55
C MET A 757 -36.75 29.07 30.22
N LYS A 758 -36.64 27.77 29.99
CA LYS A 758 -36.11 27.20 28.74
C LYS A 758 -37.16 26.35 28.04
N VAL A 759 -38.43 26.72 28.17
CA VAL A 759 -39.57 26.28 27.33
C VAL A 759 -39.20 26.17 25.85
N HIS A 760 -38.46 27.13 25.30
CA HIS A 760 -37.94 27.17 23.93
C HIS A 760 -36.92 26.06 23.58
N LYS A 761 -36.58 25.16 24.51
CA LYS A 761 -35.73 23.97 24.29
C LYS A 761 -36.49 22.65 24.40
N GLY A 762 -37.77 22.67 24.79
CA GLY A 762 -38.68 21.55 24.67
C GLY A 762 -39.45 21.60 23.34
N LYS A 763 -40.42 20.70 23.16
CA LYS A 763 -41.35 20.78 22.02
C LYS A 763 -42.40 21.86 22.32
N TYR A 764 -42.73 22.71 21.34
CA TYR A 764 -43.67 23.82 21.53
C TYR A 764 -45.03 23.37 22.09
N GLY A 765 -45.60 22.29 21.55
CA GLY A 765 -46.85 21.69 22.05
C GLY A 765 -46.76 20.99 23.42
N GLN A 766 -45.61 21.02 24.10
CA GLN A 766 -45.42 20.52 25.47
C GLN A 766 -45.28 21.65 26.51
N ILE A 767 -45.30 22.93 26.11
CA ILE A 767 -45.13 24.08 27.05
C ILE A 767 -46.18 24.04 28.17
N HIS A 768 -47.41 23.61 27.89
CA HIS A 768 -48.47 23.43 28.88
C HIS A 768 -48.11 22.45 30.02
N LEU A 769 -47.18 21.50 29.79
CA LEU A 769 -46.72 20.57 30.83
C LEU A 769 -45.82 21.28 31.84
N ILE A 770 -45.09 22.33 31.45
CA ILE A 770 -44.26 23.12 32.37
C ILE A 770 -45.18 23.93 33.31
N ALA A 771 -46.22 24.59 32.78
CA ALA A 771 -47.22 25.29 33.61
C ALA A 771 -47.97 24.34 34.55
N SER A 772 -48.33 23.14 34.07
CA SER A 772 -48.92 22.08 34.88
C SER A 772 -47.98 21.58 35.98
N LEU A 773 -46.66 21.46 35.71
CA LEU A 773 -45.66 21.18 36.74
C LEU A 773 -45.57 22.31 37.77
N THR A 774 -45.61 23.58 37.36
CA THR A 774 -45.68 24.71 38.30
C THR A 774 -46.91 24.60 39.22
N ALA A 775 -48.08 24.22 38.69
CA ALA A 775 -49.31 24.02 39.47
C ALA A 775 -49.25 22.81 40.42
N GLY A 776 -48.46 21.79 40.06
CA GLY A 776 -48.16 20.66 40.94
C GLY A 776 -47.14 20.98 42.03
N LEU A 777 -46.30 22.01 41.83
CA LEU A 777 -45.21 22.41 42.72
C LEU A 777 -45.57 23.52 43.69
N SER A 778 -46.42 24.50 43.32
CA SER A 778 -46.85 25.60 44.20
C SER A 778 -47.39 25.13 45.55
N ARG A 779 -48.11 23.99 45.55
CA ARG A 779 -48.62 23.29 46.74
C ARG A 779 -47.56 22.85 47.76
N TYR A 780 -46.27 22.97 47.44
CA TYR A 780 -45.12 22.61 48.27
C TYR A 780 -44.03 23.71 48.28
N HIS A 781 -43.91 24.48 47.19
CA HIS A 781 -42.93 25.54 46.96
C HIS A 781 -43.63 26.71 46.26
N ASP A 782 -44.38 27.50 47.03
CA ASP A 782 -45.22 28.59 46.51
C ASP A 782 -44.36 29.75 45.95
N GLU A 783 -43.30 30.12 46.67
CA GLU A 783 -42.31 31.12 46.26
C GLU A 783 -41.69 30.81 44.88
N PHE A 784 -41.49 29.52 44.55
CA PHE A 784 -41.02 29.08 43.24
C PHE A 784 -42.03 29.33 42.12
N ALA A 785 -43.33 29.21 42.39
CA ALA A 785 -44.37 29.48 41.40
C ALA A 785 -44.48 30.98 41.11
N VAL A 786 -44.37 31.82 42.14
CA VAL A 786 -44.26 33.29 42.00
C VAL A 786 -43.03 33.65 41.17
N ALA A 787 -41.85 33.11 41.51
CA ALA A 787 -40.62 33.34 40.76
C ALA A 787 -40.70 32.87 39.29
N VAL A 788 -41.48 31.81 38.99
CA VAL A 788 -41.76 31.38 37.62
C VAL A 788 -42.64 32.38 36.87
N VAL A 789 -43.59 33.06 37.52
CA VAL A 789 -44.41 34.10 36.90
C VAL A 789 -43.60 35.36 36.64
N ASP A 790 -42.88 35.87 37.64
CA ASP A 790 -42.12 37.12 37.56
C ASP A 790 -41.05 37.07 36.45
N GLU A 791 -40.26 35.98 36.41
CA GLU A 791 -39.19 35.78 35.43
C GLU A 791 -39.75 35.59 34.00
N VAL A 792 -40.97 35.06 33.82
CA VAL A 792 -41.64 35.01 32.50
C VAL A 792 -42.07 36.40 32.04
N LEU A 793 -42.62 37.23 32.94
CA LEU A 793 -43.03 38.60 32.62
C LEU A 793 -41.80 39.47 32.29
N GLU A 794 -40.71 39.32 33.04
CA GLU A 794 -39.46 40.01 32.77
C GLU A 794 -38.80 39.53 31.46
N GLU A 795 -38.81 38.23 31.14
CA GLU A 795 -38.33 37.73 29.84
C GLU A 795 -39.16 38.24 28.64
N ILE A 796 -40.46 38.46 28.81
CA ILE A 796 -41.31 39.10 27.79
C ILE A 796 -40.95 40.57 27.64
N ARG A 797 -40.75 41.29 28.76
CA ARG A 797 -40.35 42.71 28.79
C ARG A 797 -38.97 42.92 28.17
N LEU A 798 -37.95 42.20 28.63
CA LEU A 798 -36.59 42.24 28.08
C LEU A 798 -36.57 41.86 26.59
N GLY A 799 -37.47 40.98 26.17
CA GLY A 799 -37.69 40.65 24.76
C GLY A 799 -38.18 41.83 23.91
N LEU A 800 -38.93 42.77 24.48
CA LEU A 800 -39.34 44.03 23.83
C LEU A 800 -38.23 45.09 23.89
N GLU A 801 -37.47 45.16 24.99
CA GLU A 801 -36.35 46.09 25.18
C GLU A 801 -35.16 45.80 24.25
N LEU A 802 -34.88 44.53 23.96
CA LEU A 802 -33.77 44.12 23.05
C LEU A 802 -34.19 44.01 21.57
N ASN A 803 -35.46 43.72 21.31
CA ASN A 803 -36.08 43.38 20.02
C ASN A 803 -35.31 42.45 19.04
N ASP A 804 -34.28 41.71 19.49
CA ASP A 804 -33.43 40.86 18.64
C ASP A 804 -34.22 39.79 17.86
N TYR A 805 -34.03 39.78 16.53
CA TYR A 805 -34.56 38.78 15.60
C TYR A 805 -34.16 37.35 16.00
N GLY A 806 -32.92 37.17 16.48
CA GLY A 806 -32.40 35.89 16.98
C GLY A 806 -33.16 35.34 18.20
N MET A 807 -33.96 36.18 18.89
CA MET A 807 -34.77 35.77 20.04
C MET A 807 -36.26 35.58 19.73
N GLN A 808 -36.71 35.72 18.48
CA GLN A 808 -38.13 35.61 18.13
C GLN A 808 -38.77 34.28 18.58
N GLN A 809 -38.14 33.13 18.30
CA GLN A 809 -38.63 31.82 18.79
C GLN A 809 -38.70 31.73 20.32
N ARG A 810 -37.75 32.38 21.03
CA ARG A 810 -37.76 32.47 22.50
C ARG A 810 -38.92 33.32 23.00
N ARG A 811 -39.20 34.46 22.36
CA ARG A 811 -40.31 35.37 22.72
C ARG A 811 -41.66 34.68 22.52
N ILE A 812 -41.92 34.05 21.37
CA ILE A 812 -43.15 33.27 21.12
C ILE A 812 -43.33 32.15 22.17
N ALA A 813 -42.25 31.46 22.56
CA ALA A 813 -42.34 30.41 23.60
C ALA A 813 -42.70 30.95 24.99
N HIS A 814 -42.24 32.15 25.37
CA HIS A 814 -42.66 32.79 26.63
C HIS A 814 -44.08 33.35 26.55
N MET A 815 -44.50 33.90 25.42
CA MET A 815 -45.91 34.28 25.19
C MET A 815 -46.85 33.07 25.35
N ARG A 816 -46.48 31.91 24.77
CA ARG A 816 -47.24 30.66 24.97
C ARG A 816 -47.21 30.25 26.45
N PHE A 817 -46.06 30.32 27.10
CA PHE A 817 -45.93 29.90 28.50
C PHE A 817 -46.76 30.77 29.46
N LEU A 818 -46.81 32.10 29.27
CA LEU A 818 -47.66 33.00 30.05
C LEU A 818 -49.15 32.67 29.87
N GLY A 819 -49.60 32.42 28.65
CA GLY A 819 -50.98 32.00 28.40
C GLY A 819 -51.30 30.64 29.04
N GLU A 820 -50.36 29.69 29.05
CA GLU A 820 -50.55 28.43 29.78
C GLU A 820 -50.53 28.64 31.30
N LEU A 821 -49.74 29.58 31.85
CA LEU A 821 -49.77 29.91 33.28
C LEU A 821 -51.14 30.46 33.71
N TYR A 822 -51.84 31.21 32.85
CA TYR A 822 -53.25 31.56 33.05
C TYR A 822 -54.15 30.31 33.00
N ASN A 823 -53.94 29.43 32.01
CA ASN A 823 -54.72 28.19 31.85
C ASN A 823 -54.59 27.20 33.05
N TYR A 824 -53.53 27.33 33.85
CA TYR A 824 -53.29 26.57 35.10
C TYR A 824 -53.40 27.45 36.37
N GLU A 825 -54.14 28.57 36.29
CA GLU A 825 -54.55 29.40 37.43
C GLU A 825 -53.41 30.07 38.23
N HIS A 826 -52.23 30.29 37.63
CA HIS A 826 -51.11 31.03 38.26
C HIS A 826 -51.18 32.54 38.10
N VAL A 827 -51.87 33.03 37.08
CA VAL A 827 -52.02 34.48 36.81
C VAL A 827 -53.45 34.86 36.48
N ASP A 828 -53.86 36.01 36.98
CA ASP A 828 -55.19 36.57 36.72
C ASP A 828 -55.34 37.14 35.30
N SER A 829 -56.58 37.32 34.87
CA SER A 829 -56.89 37.99 33.59
C SER A 829 -56.35 39.43 33.50
N SER A 830 -56.10 40.11 34.62
CA SER A 830 -55.42 41.42 34.66
C SER A 830 -54.04 41.34 34.01
N VAL A 831 -53.20 40.42 34.48
CA VAL A 831 -51.82 40.23 33.99
C VAL A 831 -51.81 40.01 32.48
N ILE A 832 -52.70 39.15 31.97
CA ILE A 832 -52.81 38.88 30.53
C ILE A 832 -53.18 40.14 29.74
N PHE A 833 -54.18 40.91 30.16
CA PHE A 833 -54.55 42.15 29.46
C PHE A 833 -53.49 43.25 29.60
N GLU A 834 -52.82 43.34 30.74
CA GLU A 834 -51.72 44.30 30.98
C GLU A 834 -50.52 43.97 30.10
N THR A 835 -50.11 42.70 29.99
CA THR A 835 -49.06 42.26 29.04
C THR A 835 -49.47 42.52 27.58
N LEU A 836 -50.72 42.23 27.20
CA LEU A 836 -51.24 42.52 25.86
C LEU A 836 -51.16 44.02 25.52
N TYR A 837 -51.59 44.89 26.43
CA TYR A 837 -51.45 46.34 26.25
C TYR A 837 -49.99 46.81 26.23
N TRP A 838 -49.12 46.24 27.08
CA TRP A 838 -47.70 46.57 27.13
C TRP A 838 -47.00 46.27 25.80
N ILE A 839 -47.28 45.12 25.19
CA ILE A 839 -46.72 44.75 23.87
C ILE A 839 -47.09 45.77 22.79
N LEU A 840 -48.30 46.32 22.80
CA LEU A 840 -48.70 47.34 21.81
C LEU A 840 -48.11 48.74 22.08
N LEU A 841 -47.95 49.11 23.35
CA LEU A 841 -47.62 50.49 23.75
C LEU A 841 -46.13 50.74 23.99
N PHE A 842 -45.34 49.69 24.26
CA PHE A 842 -43.94 49.84 24.67
C PHE A 842 -43.06 50.41 23.54
N GLY A 843 -42.71 51.70 23.62
CA GLY A 843 -41.94 52.39 22.57
C GLY A 843 -42.74 52.76 21.31
N HIS A 844 -44.07 52.61 21.32
CA HIS A 844 -44.94 52.95 20.18
C HIS A 844 -45.53 54.36 20.34
N ASP A 845 -45.61 55.15 19.26
CA ASP A 845 -45.86 56.61 19.29
C ASP A 845 -44.80 57.37 20.15
N THR A 846 -43.54 56.91 20.18
CA THR A 846 -42.42 57.49 20.97
C THR A 846 -41.19 57.83 20.11
N PRO A 847 -40.26 58.72 20.54
CA PRO A 847 -39.03 58.98 19.78
C PRO A 847 -38.09 57.76 19.66
N GLU A 848 -38.27 56.72 20.49
CA GLU A 848 -37.55 55.45 20.42
C GLU A 848 -38.17 54.43 19.42
N GLN A 849 -39.27 54.79 18.75
CA GLN A 849 -40.05 53.87 17.90
C GLN A 849 -39.24 53.23 16.77
N ASP A 850 -38.36 53.98 16.09
CA ASP A 850 -37.55 53.43 14.99
C ASP A 850 -36.58 52.31 15.44
N VAL A 851 -36.29 52.22 16.74
CA VAL A 851 -35.43 51.19 17.34
C VAL A 851 -36.25 50.05 17.94
N LEU A 852 -37.33 50.37 18.66
CA LEU A 852 -38.10 49.40 19.44
C LEU A 852 -39.30 48.81 18.69
N ASP A 853 -39.89 49.53 17.73
CA ASP A 853 -41.11 49.16 17.02
C ASP A 853 -41.19 49.71 15.57
N PRO A 854 -40.15 49.54 14.73
CA PRO A 854 -40.12 50.11 13.38
C PRO A 854 -41.32 49.66 12.52
N PRO A 855 -41.76 50.45 11.52
CA PRO A 855 -43.04 50.24 10.82
C PRO A 855 -43.11 48.92 10.03
N GLU A 856 -41.97 48.34 9.67
CA GLU A 856 -41.87 47.04 9.00
C GLU A 856 -41.89 45.84 9.99
N ASP A 857 -41.60 46.06 11.28
CA ASP A 857 -41.60 44.99 12.28
C ASP A 857 -43.02 44.64 12.73
N CYS A 858 -43.55 43.58 12.13
CA CYS A 858 -44.85 42.99 12.46
C CYS A 858 -44.78 41.93 13.58
N PHE A 859 -43.61 41.65 14.17
CA PHE A 859 -43.44 40.52 15.11
C PHE A 859 -44.30 40.63 16.37
N ARG A 860 -44.55 41.86 16.86
CA ARG A 860 -45.43 42.08 18.02
C ARG A 860 -46.87 41.63 17.77
N ILE A 861 -47.35 41.69 16.52
CA ILE A 861 -48.66 41.15 16.11
C ILE A 861 -48.71 39.64 16.41
N ARG A 862 -47.63 38.92 16.08
CA ARG A 862 -47.51 37.47 16.32
C ARG A 862 -47.39 37.11 17.81
N MET A 863 -46.77 37.99 18.62
CA MET A 863 -46.76 37.84 20.09
C MET A 863 -48.18 37.95 20.67
N VAL A 864 -48.98 38.91 20.21
CA VAL A 864 -50.38 39.09 20.62
C VAL A 864 -51.24 37.89 20.19
N ILE A 865 -51.17 37.49 18.92
CA ILE A 865 -51.87 36.30 18.39
C ILE A 865 -51.53 35.06 19.23
N THR A 866 -50.24 34.80 19.47
CA THR A 866 -49.81 33.64 20.27
C THR A 866 -50.46 33.60 21.65
N LEU A 867 -50.60 34.74 22.33
CA LEU A 867 -51.22 34.79 23.65
C LEU A 867 -52.74 34.58 23.57
N LEU A 868 -53.41 35.19 22.60
CA LEU A 868 -54.86 35.02 22.38
C LEU A 868 -55.23 33.59 21.94
N ASP A 869 -54.43 32.95 21.09
CA ASP A 869 -54.57 31.54 20.69
C ASP A 869 -54.25 30.55 21.82
N THR A 870 -53.79 31.06 22.98
CA THR A 870 -53.47 30.25 24.16
C THR A 870 -54.55 30.30 25.22
N CYS A 871 -55.06 31.50 25.54
CA CYS A 871 -56.02 31.70 26.63
C CYS A 871 -57.23 32.59 26.25
N GLY A 872 -57.26 33.17 25.05
CA GLY A 872 -58.28 34.13 24.62
C GLY A 872 -59.71 33.56 24.54
N HIS A 873 -59.85 32.26 24.31
CA HIS A 873 -61.13 31.56 24.32
C HIS A 873 -61.81 31.55 25.71
N TYR A 874 -61.06 31.72 26.82
CA TYR A 874 -61.63 31.91 28.16
C TYR A 874 -62.18 33.33 28.38
N PHE A 875 -61.98 34.26 27.44
CA PHE A 875 -62.50 35.62 27.51
C PHE A 875 -63.82 35.79 26.72
N ASP A 876 -64.53 34.70 26.41
CA ASP A 876 -65.79 34.73 25.65
C ASP A 876 -66.97 35.41 26.38
N ARG A 877 -66.88 35.60 27.71
CA ARG A 877 -67.97 36.03 28.60
C ARG A 877 -67.59 37.16 29.57
N GLY A 878 -68.61 37.73 30.21
CA GLY A 878 -68.49 38.58 31.40
C GLY A 878 -67.69 39.87 31.20
N SER A 879 -66.93 40.23 32.23
CA SER A 879 -66.00 41.37 32.24
C SER A 879 -64.82 41.15 31.29
N SER A 880 -64.30 39.92 31.19
CA SER A 880 -63.18 39.57 30.32
C SER A 880 -63.50 39.80 28.84
N LYS A 881 -64.72 39.48 28.37
CA LYS A 881 -65.15 39.83 27.00
C LYS A 881 -65.13 41.33 26.74
N ARG A 882 -65.50 42.15 27.73
CA ARG A 882 -65.45 43.62 27.61
C ARG A 882 -64.01 44.14 27.57
N LYS A 883 -63.09 43.53 28.34
CA LYS A 883 -61.65 43.81 28.26
C LYS A 883 -61.09 43.41 26.88
N LEU A 884 -61.39 42.22 26.39
CA LEU A 884 -60.94 41.71 25.08
C LEU A 884 -61.45 42.59 23.92
N ASN A 885 -62.76 42.85 23.85
CA ASN A 885 -63.33 43.73 22.83
C ASN A 885 -62.68 45.12 22.84
N ARG A 886 -62.38 45.68 24.03
CA ARG A 886 -61.65 46.96 24.13
C ARG A 886 -60.22 46.83 23.62
N PHE A 887 -59.47 45.82 24.06
CA PHE A 887 -58.09 45.57 23.61
C PHE A 887 -58.01 45.44 22.09
N LEU A 888 -58.92 44.68 21.47
CA LEU A 888 -58.90 44.44 20.03
C LEU A 888 -59.11 45.71 19.20
N MET A 889 -59.82 46.74 19.70
CA MET A 889 -59.87 48.06 19.05
C MET A 889 -58.50 48.78 19.06
N HIS A 890 -57.72 48.63 20.14
CA HIS A 890 -56.35 49.17 20.19
C HIS A 890 -55.40 48.34 19.32
N PHE A 891 -55.57 47.02 19.28
CA PHE A 891 -54.80 46.14 18.40
C PHE A 891 -55.05 46.45 16.93
N GLN A 892 -56.30 46.68 16.52
CA GLN A 892 -56.63 47.11 15.16
C GLN A 892 -55.98 48.45 14.80
N ARG A 893 -55.99 49.45 15.69
CA ARG A 893 -55.24 50.70 15.47
C ARG A 893 -53.74 50.44 15.29
N TYR A 894 -53.15 49.59 16.13
CA TYR A 894 -51.73 49.25 16.04
C TYR A 894 -51.39 48.55 14.71
N ILE A 895 -52.20 47.58 14.27
CA ILE A 895 -52.02 46.91 12.97
C ILE A 895 -52.09 47.92 11.82
N LEU A 896 -53.06 48.86 11.86
CA LEU A 896 -53.22 49.93 10.86
C LEU A 896 -52.12 51.02 10.91
N SER A 897 -51.21 50.97 11.88
CA SER A 897 -50.05 51.87 11.97
C SER A 897 -48.76 51.29 11.39
N LYS A 898 -48.75 49.99 11.05
CA LYS A 898 -47.64 49.30 10.40
C LYS A 898 -47.70 49.46 8.88
N GLY A 899 -46.61 49.07 8.22
CA GLY A 899 -46.49 49.07 6.76
C GLY A 899 -47.32 47.98 6.07
N LEU A 900 -46.85 47.50 4.93
CA LEU A 900 -47.50 46.38 4.24
C LEU A 900 -47.31 45.09 5.05
N LEU A 901 -48.40 44.52 5.55
CA LEU A 901 -48.36 43.27 6.30
C LEU A 901 -47.87 42.12 5.40
N PRO A 902 -46.93 41.28 5.87
CA PRO A 902 -46.62 40.00 5.24
C PRO A 902 -47.85 39.07 5.21
N LEU A 903 -48.02 38.35 4.10
CA LEU A 903 -49.19 37.47 3.88
C LEU A 903 -49.34 36.36 4.94
N ASP A 904 -48.24 35.91 5.55
CA ASP A 904 -48.28 34.95 6.66
C ASP A 904 -48.81 35.58 7.95
N VAL A 905 -48.48 36.86 8.22
CA VAL A 905 -49.02 37.62 9.36
C VAL A 905 -50.49 37.98 9.12
N GLU A 906 -50.88 38.29 7.88
CA GLU A 906 -52.28 38.51 7.51
C GLU A 906 -53.11 37.22 7.71
N PHE A 907 -52.57 36.06 7.32
CA PHE A 907 -53.23 34.77 7.51
C PHE A 907 -53.30 34.37 9.00
N ASP A 908 -52.21 34.53 9.77
CA ASP A 908 -52.19 34.35 11.24
C ASP A 908 -53.29 35.23 11.90
N LEU A 909 -53.44 36.49 11.47
CA LEU A 909 -54.50 37.40 11.93
C LEU A 909 -55.91 36.91 11.60
N GLN A 910 -56.15 36.52 10.34
CA GLN A 910 -57.46 36.03 9.89
C GLN A 910 -57.90 34.78 10.66
N VAL A 911 -56.98 33.81 10.86
CA VAL A 911 -57.24 32.57 11.61
C VAL A 911 -57.51 32.85 13.08
N SER A 912 -56.66 33.64 13.74
CA SER A 912 -56.83 33.99 15.16
C SER A 912 -58.14 34.73 15.40
N CYS A 913 -58.45 35.75 14.58
CA CYS A 913 -59.71 36.49 14.66
C CYS A 913 -60.93 35.59 14.43
N ALA A 914 -60.90 34.68 13.43
CA ALA A 914 -61.98 33.73 13.19
C ALA A 914 -62.22 32.78 14.38
N SER A 915 -61.16 32.40 15.12
CA SER A 915 -61.28 31.55 16.31
C SER A 915 -61.94 32.28 17.49
N LEU A 916 -61.69 33.58 17.64
CA LEU A 916 -62.23 34.42 18.73
C LEU A 916 -63.63 34.97 18.42
N TYR A 917 -63.94 35.23 17.14
CA TYR A 917 -65.19 35.82 16.67
C TYR A 917 -66.10 34.80 15.98
N THR A 918 -66.66 33.86 16.74
CA THR A 918 -67.79 33.03 16.27
C THR A 918 -69.13 33.82 16.13
N LEU A 919 -69.08 35.16 16.14
CA LEU A 919 -70.18 36.10 15.87
C LEU A 919 -69.64 37.47 15.44
N SER A 920 -70.30 38.07 14.45
CA SER A 920 -70.09 39.41 13.82
C SER A 920 -69.06 39.49 12.68
N TYR A 921 -69.50 40.03 11.54
CA TYR A 921 -68.95 39.76 10.19
C TYR A 921 -68.22 40.99 9.55
N HIS A 922 -67.42 41.74 10.32
CA HIS A 922 -66.87 43.04 9.89
C HIS A 922 -65.35 43.21 10.13
N LEU A 923 -64.56 42.18 9.79
CA LEU A 923 -63.09 42.20 9.85
C LEU A 923 -62.45 41.52 8.61
N VAL A 924 -62.95 41.89 7.43
CA VAL A 924 -62.32 41.74 6.11
C VAL A 924 -62.58 43.04 5.36
#